data_AF-A0A839NP03-F1
#
_entry.id   AF-A0A839NP03-F1
#
_cell.length_a   1.000
_cell.length_b   1.000
_cell.length_c   1.000
_cell.angle_alpha   90.00
_cell.angle_beta   90.00
_cell.angle_gamma   90.00
#
_symmetry.space_group_name_H-M   'P 1'
#
loop_
_entity.id
_entity.type
_entity.pdbx_description
1 polymer ?
#
loop_
_entity_poly.entity_id
_entity_poly.type
_entity_poly.pdbx_seq_one_letter_code
_entity_poly.pdbx_strand_id
1 'polypeptide(L)'
;MNILIKTLTLINFKGVKKLTVDFNFITNIYGANASGKTTIFDAFTWMLFGKDSTDRKDFNVKPLDEVGITKDRTENEVSAVLEVDGQDIYIRHIQKEKWTKKRGEEVAEFSGNEHLYFWNDVPLQAGEFQSKVNDLMPENVFKLITNPLYFNSQKWQDQRAVLSEISGEITDSFLTGKYPELQELLNSLDGKTLKEFKAKVSGEKKKLKEQLIEIPGRIDEAERGKPEPVNEEEINARIAELQTEYDALDQAIEDKNAANESENIRIQSVQKEIHALKLEIQNIESAHRSAYNSELSTANSGANEDKARLSQLESQLRLQENQLNQLQSSHTDQLARIERDKTDINDRIASLRILFTSVNARTLDPNETMCKECGREHESHNVEEIRTKFNEIKVNELKVLNVQGAGLNADLAKRDEDILQANENFETTKSAISSSIETLKGSITDLKIKISNAESNKVVVKSYEDRVMEDDSIATKTAKITELTGQLETTPVDLYDLRLKKGVINADLNSYKLKLNTADQIAKADVRIKELKDQEKTMSQELASLEKQEFAAEKYEKAKSEELENRVNGMFKYAKFKLFSKLINGGEEPTCQTTYNGVPFSDLNTAGKILVGIDIINTLSAHYGVTAPVFLDNRESVSVIPDTAAQTINLIVSPQDEKLRVA
;
A
#
# COMPACT_ATOMS: atom_id res chain seq x y z
N MET A 1 24.96 -31.19 29.27
CA MET A 1 24.10 -31.78 30.30
C MET A 1 23.52 -33.09 29.78
N ASN A 2 23.73 -34.19 30.48
CA ASN A 2 23.23 -35.51 30.14
C ASN A 2 22.29 -36.01 31.24
N ILE A 3 21.06 -36.36 30.87
CA ILE A 3 20.02 -36.82 31.80
C ILE A 3 19.67 -38.27 31.49
N LEU A 4 19.79 -39.13 32.49
CA LEU A 4 19.43 -40.54 32.43
C LEU A 4 18.42 -40.85 33.53
N ILE A 5 17.43 -41.68 33.25
CA ILE A 5 16.60 -42.30 34.28
C ILE A 5 17.37 -43.53 34.78
N LYS A 6 17.59 -43.63 36.09
CA LYS A 6 18.11 -44.85 36.73
C LYS A 6 16.98 -45.77 37.15
N THR A 7 15.99 -45.20 37.85
CA THR A 7 14.84 -45.96 38.35
C THR A 7 13.58 -45.09 38.28
N LEU A 8 12.44 -45.70 37.93
CA LEU A 8 11.11 -45.10 38.00
C LEU A 8 10.19 -46.01 38.82
N THR A 9 9.55 -45.46 39.84
CA THR A 9 8.59 -46.16 40.69
C THR A 9 7.22 -45.52 40.57
N LEU A 10 6.21 -46.35 40.30
CA LEU A 10 4.81 -45.99 40.18
C LEU A 10 4.04 -46.69 41.29
N ILE A 11 3.19 -45.96 42.02
CA ILE A 11 2.28 -46.50 43.03
C ILE A 11 0.89 -45.95 42.72
N ASN A 12 -0.07 -46.86 42.50
CA ASN A 12 -1.43 -46.55 42.11
C ASN A 12 -1.51 -45.53 40.96
N PHE A 13 -0.72 -45.69 39.90
CA PHE A 13 -0.70 -44.77 38.77
C PHE A 13 -1.31 -45.43 37.53
N LYS A 14 -2.38 -44.86 36.98
CA LYS A 14 -3.22 -45.49 35.93
C LYS A 14 -3.56 -46.94 36.32
N GLY A 15 -3.48 -47.90 35.41
CA GLY A 15 -3.72 -49.32 35.70
C GLY A 15 -2.67 -50.01 36.57
N VAL A 16 -1.66 -49.30 37.09
CA VAL A 16 -0.52 -49.89 37.79
C VAL A 16 -0.65 -49.69 39.31
N LYS A 17 -0.83 -50.79 40.06
CA LYS A 17 -0.88 -50.75 41.53
C LYS A 17 0.48 -50.44 42.16
N LYS A 18 1.53 -51.14 41.72
CA LYS A 18 2.92 -50.87 42.09
C LYS A 18 3.85 -51.44 41.02
N LEU A 19 4.77 -50.64 40.52
CA LEU A 19 5.79 -51.05 39.57
C LEU A 19 7.06 -50.25 39.84
N THR A 20 8.21 -50.92 39.85
CA THR A 20 9.52 -50.28 39.85
C THR A 20 10.27 -50.80 38.64
N VAL A 21 10.81 -49.89 37.83
CA VAL A 21 11.58 -50.18 36.64
C VAL A 21 12.97 -49.60 36.82
N ASP A 22 13.98 -50.45 36.76
CA ASP A 22 15.38 -50.05 36.66
C ASP A 22 15.77 -49.95 35.19
N PHE A 23 16.40 -48.85 34.82
CA PHE A 23 16.75 -48.52 33.44
C PHE A 23 18.25 -48.61 33.23
N ASN A 24 18.62 -49.29 32.15
CA ASN A 24 19.95 -49.23 31.56
C ASN A 24 19.98 -48.15 30.48
N PHE A 25 21.15 -47.93 29.87
CA PHE A 25 21.29 -47.00 28.75
C PHE A 25 20.39 -47.38 27.56
N ILE A 26 20.21 -48.68 27.31
CA ILE A 26 19.17 -49.21 26.43
C ILE A 26 18.31 -50.16 27.27
N THR A 27 17.01 -49.88 27.37
CA THR A 27 16.06 -50.68 28.16
C THR A 27 14.93 -51.15 27.28
N ASN A 28 14.65 -52.46 27.26
CA ASN A 28 13.54 -53.05 26.52
C ASN A 28 12.41 -53.44 27.47
N ILE A 29 11.24 -52.88 27.25
CA ILE A 29 10.05 -53.13 28.06
C ILE A 29 9.02 -53.83 27.18
N TYR A 30 8.84 -55.12 27.43
CA TYR A 30 7.92 -55.98 26.70
C TYR A 30 6.57 -56.07 27.41
N GLY A 31 5.49 -56.13 26.63
CA GLY A 31 4.16 -56.44 27.16
C GLY A 31 3.10 -56.48 26.07
N ALA A 32 2.00 -57.18 26.30
CA ALA A 32 0.86 -57.22 25.41
C ALA A 32 0.21 -55.83 25.23
N ASN A 33 -0.68 -55.66 24.25
CA ASN A 33 -1.48 -54.44 24.17
C ASN A 33 -2.27 -54.23 25.46
N ALA A 34 -2.41 -52.97 25.89
CA ALA A 34 -3.00 -52.59 27.18
C ALA A 34 -2.27 -53.11 28.46
N SER A 35 -1.06 -53.65 28.36
CA SER A 35 -0.28 -54.11 29.53
C SER A 35 0.33 -52.99 30.39
N GLY A 36 0.09 -51.71 30.06
CA GLY A 36 0.65 -50.56 30.78
C GLY A 36 2.01 -50.05 30.29
N LYS A 37 2.45 -50.37 29.06
CA LYS A 37 3.74 -49.88 28.51
C LYS A 37 3.82 -48.35 28.44
N THR A 38 2.86 -47.72 27.75
CA THR A 38 2.77 -46.26 27.61
C THR A 38 2.60 -45.56 28.98
N THR A 39 2.05 -46.26 29.98
CA THR A 39 1.93 -45.75 31.36
C THR A 39 3.28 -45.40 31.99
N ILE A 40 4.36 -46.08 31.61
CA ILE A 40 5.71 -45.76 32.08
C ILE A 40 6.14 -44.38 31.56
N PHE A 41 5.89 -44.12 30.27
CA PHE A 41 6.22 -42.82 29.68
C PHE A 41 5.33 -41.71 30.27
N ASP A 42 4.02 -41.96 30.39
CA ASP A 42 3.08 -41.02 31.00
C ASP A 42 3.43 -40.70 32.45
N ALA A 43 3.92 -41.68 33.22
CA ALA A 43 4.35 -41.46 34.60
C ALA A 43 5.56 -40.52 34.66
N PHE A 44 6.53 -40.71 33.78
CA PHE A 44 7.71 -39.86 33.73
C PHE A 44 7.36 -38.41 33.36
N THR A 45 6.55 -38.20 32.32
CA THR A 45 6.12 -36.84 31.92
C THR A 45 5.20 -36.20 32.96
N TRP A 46 4.37 -36.98 33.64
CA TRP A 46 3.46 -36.47 34.67
C TRP A 46 4.19 -36.05 35.94
N MET A 47 5.21 -36.82 36.32
CA MET A 47 6.06 -36.49 37.46
C MET A 47 6.72 -35.11 37.27
N LEU A 48 7.16 -34.80 36.05
CA LEU A 48 7.87 -33.55 35.74
C LEU A 48 6.94 -32.38 35.41
N PHE A 49 5.90 -32.61 34.60
CA PHE A 49 5.10 -31.53 33.98
C PHE A 49 3.60 -31.60 34.30
N GLY A 50 3.15 -32.65 35.02
CA GLY A 50 1.73 -32.89 35.27
C GLY A 50 0.92 -33.26 34.01
N LYS A 51 1.59 -33.78 32.97
CA LYS A 51 0.99 -34.15 31.68
C LYS A 51 1.35 -35.56 31.26
N ASP A 52 0.50 -36.17 30.43
CA ASP A 52 0.82 -37.46 29.80
C ASP A 52 1.79 -37.30 28.62
N SER A 53 2.23 -38.42 28.05
CA SER A 53 3.17 -38.45 26.92
C SER A 53 2.62 -37.84 25.62
N THR A 54 1.31 -37.56 25.58
CA THR A 54 0.60 -36.90 24.47
C THR A 54 0.30 -35.43 24.75
N ASP A 55 0.91 -34.85 25.79
CA ASP A 55 0.78 -33.44 26.21
C ASP A 55 -0.61 -33.07 26.79
N ARG A 56 -1.37 -34.06 27.29
CA ARG A 56 -2.66 -33.81 27.95
C ARG A 56 -2.49 -33.64 29.45
N LYS A 57 -3.14 -32.62 30.03
CA LYS A 57 -3.29 -32.47 31.49
C LYS A 57 -4.46 -33.29 32.03
N ASP A 58 -5.54 -33.38 31.26
CA ASP A 58 -6.79 -34.01 31.67
C ASP A 58 -6.78 -35.51 31.31
N PHE A 59 -6.04 -36.30 32.08
CA PHE A 59 -6.03 -37.76 31.94
C PHE A 59 -6.19 -38.45 33.30
N ASN A 60 -6.68 -39.69 33.28
CA ASN A 60 -6.92 -40.45 34.51
C ASN A 60 -5.58 -40.88 35.14
N VAL A 61 -5.15 -40.18 36.19
CA VAL A 61 -3.99 -40.56 37.01
C VAL A 61 -4.33 -41.68 37.98
N LYS A 62 -5.56 -41.68 38.54
CA LYS A 62 -6.04 -42.70 39.46
C LYS A 62 -6.29 -44.05 38.74
N PRO A 63 -6.05 -45.19 39.41
CA PRO A 63 -6.45 -46.48 38.89
C PRO A 63 -7.96 -46.61 38.80
N LEU A 64 -8.42 -47.20 37.70
CA LEU A 64 -9.80 -47.59 37.50
C LEU A 64 -9.94 -49.10 37.77
N ASP A 65 -11.00 -49.51 38.46
CA ASP A 65 -11.36 -50.91 38.61
C ASP A 65 -12.00 -51.48 37.32
N GLU A 66 -12.36 -52.77 37.32
CA GLU A 66 -12.97 -53.47 36.17
C GLU A 66 -14.29 -52.83 35.68
N VAL A 67 -14.90 -51.95 36.48
CA VAL A 67 -16.17 -51.26 36.19
C VAL A 67 -15.94 -49.75 35.91
N GLY A 68 -14.68 -49.31 35.88
CA GLY A 68 -14.30 -47.93 35.59
C GLY A 68 -14.54 -46.96 36.76
N ILE A 69 -14.45 -47.45 38.00
CA ILE A 69 -14.60 -46.64 39.22
C ILE A 69 -13.22 -46.52 39.92
N THR A 70 -12.90 -45.33 40.40
CA THR A 70 -11.70 -45.06 41.18
C THR A 70 -11.93 -45.45 42.64
N LYS A 71 -10.89 -45.97 43.30
CA LYS A 71 -10.95 -46.26 44.74
C LYS A 71 -10.63 -45.01 45.55
N ASP A 72 -11.58 -44.56 46.36
CA ASP A 72 -11.39 -43.45 47.30
C ASP A 72 -10.20 -43.68 48.25
N ARG A 73 -9.59 -42.58 48.67
CA ARG A 73 -8.44 -42.48 49.60
C ARG A 73 -7.21 -43.23 49.10
N THR A 74 -7.01 -43.22 47.79
CA THR A 74 -5.81 -43.75 47.16
C THR A 74 -4.85 -42.60 46.84
N GLU A 75 -3.60 -42.72 47.27
CA GLU A 75 -2.52 -41.82 46.87
C GLU A 75 -1.85 -42.38 45.63
N ASN A 76 -1.71 -41.54 44.60
CA ASN A 76 -0.98 -41.86 43.38
C ASN A 76 0.39 -41.22 43.49
N GLU A 77 1.44 -42.02 43.35
CA GLU A 77 2.81 -41.55 43.46
C GLU A 77 3.61 -41.99 42.24
N VAL A 78 4.38 -41.05 41.71
CA VAL A 78 5.49 -41.35 40.80
C VAL A 78 6.76 -40.76 41.39
N SER A 79 7.79 -41.59 41.49
CA SER A 79 9.12 -41.17 41.92
C SER A 79 10.20 -41.71 40.98
N ALA A 80 11.25 -40.93 40.78
CA ALA A 80 12.37 -41.30 39.93
C ALA A 80 13.71 -40.92 40.55
N VAL A 81 14.73 -41.72 40.23
CA VAL A 81 16.14 -41.35 40.39
C VAL A 81 16.64 -40.97 39.00
N LEU A 82 17.01 -39.71 38.81
CA LEU A 82 17.62 -39.24 37.57
C LEU A 82 19.11 -39.00 37.82
N GLU A 83 19.96 -39.45 36.91
CA GLU A 83 21.37 -39.06 36.87
C GLU A 83 21.52 -37.87 35.94
N VAL A 84 22.03 -36.76 36.44
CA VAL A 84 22.30 -35.52 35.69
C VAL A 84 23.79 -35.23 35.76
N ASP A 85 24.49 -35.34 34.62
CA ASP A 85 25.95 -35.18 34.53
C ASP A 85 26.73 -36.01 35.58
N GLY A 86 26.23 -37.22 35.89
CA GLY A 86 26.83 -38.14 36.87
C GLY A 86 26.38 -37.94 38.32
N GLN A 87 25.49 -36.99 38.61
CA GLN A 87 24.92 -36.76 39.94
C GLN A 87 23.48 -37.23 40.04
N ASP A 88 23.14 -37.93 41.13
CA ASP A 88 21.79 -38.45 41.34
C ASP A 88 20.87 -37.40 41.99
N ILE A 89 19.71 -37.21 41.37
CA ILE A 89 18.60 -36.42 41.91
C ILE A 89 17.38 -37.31 42.08
N TYR A 90 16.69 -37.12 43.21
CA TYR A 90 15.49 -37.86 43.58
C TYR A 90 14.28 -36.93 43.42
N ILE A 91 13.39 -37.30 42.51
CA ILE A 91 12.17 -36.54 42.23
C ILE A 91 10.98 -37.39 42.63
N ARG A 92 10.01 -36.78 43.33
CA ARG A 92 8.77 -37.47 43.70
C ARG A 92 7.58 -36.52 43.62
N HIS A 93 6.54 -36.97 42.93
CA HIS A 93 5.28 -36.28 42.75
C HIS A 93 4.15 -37.18 43.25
N ILE A 94 3.41 -36.71 44.25
CA ILE A 94 2.26 -37.40 44.83
C ILE A 94 0.99 -36.59 44.55
N GLN A 95 -0.03 -37.25 44.03
CA GLN A 95 -1.39 -36.74 44.03
C GLN A 95 -2.20 -37.52 45.06
N LYS A 96 -2.78 -36.82 46.02
CA LYS A 96 -3.67 -37.41 47.01
C LYS A 96 -4.97 -36.63 47.11
N GLU A 97 -5.99 -37.30 47.60
CA GLU A 97 -7.31 -36.70 47.78
C GLU A 97 -7.32 -35.79 48.99
N LYS A 98 -7.84 -34.57 48.80
CA LYS A 98 -8.05 -33.62 49.88
C LYS A 98 -9.45 -33.82 50.43
N TRP A 99 -9.53 -34.27 51.68
CA TRP A 99 -10.79 -34.45 52.40
C TRP A 99 -10.92 -33.35 53.46
N THR A 100 -11.96 -32.51 53.36
CA THR A 100 -12.19 -31.40 54.29
C THR A 100 -13.47 -31.60 55.09
N LYS A 101 -13.45 -31.19 56.36
CA LYS A 101 -14.65 -31.13 57.20
C LYS A 101 -15.23 -29.72 57.17
N LYS A 102 -16.49 -29.57 56.75
CA LYS A 102 -17.22 -28.30 56.93
C LYS A 102 -17.59 -28.13 58.40
N ARG A 103 -17.64 -26.89 58.87
CA ARG A 103 -17.92 -26.56 60.28
C ARG A 103 -19.32 -27.05 60.66
N GLY A 104 -19.40 -28.09 61.50
CA GLY A 104 -20.66 -28.67 61.97
C GLY A 104 -20.97 -30.07 61.46
N GLU A 105 -20.17 -30.62 60.54
CA GLU A 105 -20.37 -31.98 59.99
C GLU A 105 -19.42 -33.01 60.59
N GLU A 106 -19.91 -34.24 60.80
CA GLU A 106 -19.12 -35.34 61.38
C GLU A 106 -18.23 -36.05 60.34
N VAL A 107 -18.62 -36.03 59.07
CA VAL A 107 -17.96 -36.75 57.96
C VAL A 107 -17.14 -35.78 57.11
N ALA A 108 -15.92 -36.18 56.73
CA ALA A 108 -15.11 -35.41 55.80
C ALA A 108 -15.60 -35.64 54.37
N GLU A 109 -15.78 -34.57 53.60
CA GLU A 109 -16.17 -34.62 52.19
C GLU A 109 -14.94 -34.44 51.29
N PHE A 110 -14.93 -35.13 50.14
CA PHE A 110 -13.91 -34.95 49.10
C PHE A 110 -13.98 -33.51 48.56
N SER A 111 -12.85 -32.82 48.55
CA SER A 111 -12.72 -31.40 48.22
C SER A 111 -11.76 -31.12 47.06
N GLY A 112 -11.45 -32.16 46.28
CA GLY A 112 -10.49 -32.12 45.17
C GLY A 112 -9.20 -32.90 45.49
N ASN A 113 -8.23 -32.82 44.58
CA ASN A 113 -6.91 -33.44 44.75
C ASN A 113 -5.88 -32.38 45.14
N GLU A 114 -4.92 -32.76 45.98
CA GLU A 114 -3.74 -31.96 46.28
C GLU A 114 -2.49 -32.66 45.76
N HIS A 115 -1.54 -31.86 45.27
CA HIS A 115 -0.28 -32.32 44.70
C HIS A 115 0.87 -31.96 45.63
N LEU A 116 1.68 -32.95 45.98
CA LEU A 116 2.89 -32.78 46.78
C LEU A 116 4.11 -33.09 45.93
N TYR A 117 5.07 -32.16 45.94
CA TYR A 117 6.30 -32.25 45.16
C TYR A 117 7.49 -32.34 46.10
N PHE A 118 8.45 -33.21 45.77
CA PHE A 118 9.68 -33.39 46.52
C PHE A 118 10.88 -33.40 45.58
N TRP A 119 11.95 -32.74 45.99
CA TRP A 119 13.24 -32.73 45.30
C TRP A 119 14.34 -33.06 46.29
N ASN A 120 15.00 -34.21 46.13
CA ASN A 120 15.95 -34.77 47.10
C ASN A 120 15.34 -34.82 48.52
N ASP A 121 14.11 -35.35 48.60
CA ASP A 121 13.28 -35.44 49.81
C ASP A 121 12.87 -34.11 50.47
N VAL A 122 13.22 -32.96 49.88
CA VAL A 122 12.75 -31.65 50.34
C VAL A 122 11.39 -31.34 49.71
N PRO A 123 10.32 -31.10 50.52
CA PRO A 123 9.02 -30.70 49.99
C PRO A 123 9.08 -29.30 49.39
N LEU A 124 8.48 -29.11 48.21
CA LEU A 124 8.47 -27.85 47.47
C LEU A 124 7.04 -27.41 47.14
N GLN A 125 6.85 -26.09 47.03
CA GLN A 125 5.64 -25.55 46.42
C GLN A 125 5.65 -25.81 44.90
N ALA A 126 4.48 -25.89 44.28
CA ALA A 126 4.35 -26.20 42.86
C ALA A 126 5.19 -25.28 41.95
N GLY A 127 5.23 -23.98 42.25
CA GLY A 127 6.04 -23.01 41.48
C GLY A 127 7.55 -23.23 41.61
N GLU A 128 8.04 -23.55 42.81
CA GLU A 128 9.46 -23.83 43.05
C GLU A 128 9.89 -25.15 42.40
N PHE A 129 9.03 -26.17 42.47
CA PHE A 129 9.24 -27.43 41.76
C PHE A 129 9.33 -27.22 40.25
N GLN A 130 8.38 -26.50 39.67
CA GLN A 130 8.38 -26.21 38.24
C GLN A 130 9.60 -25.39 37.81
N SER A 131 10.07 -24.46 38.65
CA SER A 131 11.31 -23.72 38.39
C SER A 131 12.50 -24.67 38.31
N LYS A 132 12.65 -25.60 39.27
CA LYS A 132 13.74 -26.59 39.24
C LYS A 132 13.65 -27.52 38.03
N VAL A 133 12.45 -27.95 37.66
CA VAL A 133 12.23 -28.75 36.45
C VAL A 133 12.64 -27.95 35.21
N ASN A 134 12.25 -26.69 35.09
CA ASN A 134 12.61 -25.83 33.95
C ASN A 134 14.11 -25.52 33.88
N ASP A 135 14.77 -25.32 35.03
CA ASP A 135 16.22 -25.12 35.11
C ASP A 135 16.98 -26.37 34.65
N LEU A 136 16.44 -27.55 34.95
CA LEU A 136 16.98 -28.82 34.46
C LEU A 136 16.68 -29.02 32.97
N MET A 137 15.43 -28.79 32.56
CA MET A 137 15.01 -28.90 31.17
C MET A 137 13.68 -28.16 30.92
N PRO A 138 13.67 -27.11 30.10
CA PRO A 138 12.42 -26.48 29.70
C PRO A 138 11.47 -27.47 29.01
N GLU A 139 10.19 -27.43 29.34
CA GLU A 139 9.19 -28.41 28.88
C GLU A 139 9.13 -28.53 27.34
N ASN A 140 9.25 -27.40 26.63
CA ASN A 140 9.26 -27.36 25.17
C ASN A 140 10.49 -28.07 24.57
N VAL A 141 11.68 -27.84 25.16
CA VAL A 141 12.91 -28.52 24.76
C VAL A 141 12.83 -30.00 25.08
N PHE A 142 12.32 -30.36 26.27
CA PHE A 142 12.14 -31.75 26.69
C PHE A 142 11.36 -32.55 25.66
N LYS A 143 10.20 -32.06 25.21
CA LYS A 143 9.37 -32.79 24.25
C LYS A 143 10.06 -32.92 22.89
N LEU A 144 10.78 -31.89 22.45
CA LEU A 144 11.55 -31.90 21.21
C LEU A 144 12.67 -32.94 21.20
N ILE A 145 13.27 -33.25 22.37
CA ILE A 145 14.42 -34.15 22.48
C ILE A 145 14.11 -35.53 23.10
N THR A 146 12.89 -35.79 23.56
CA THR A 146 12.50 -37.07 24.20
C THR A 146 11.47 -37.88 23.41
N ASN A 147 10.70 -37.22 22.53
CA ASN A 147 9.66 -37.87 21.72
C ASN A 147 9.95 -37.68 20.22
N PRO A 148 10.26 -38.76 19.47
CA PRO A 148 10.63 -38.67 18.06
C PRO A 148 9.49 -38.16 17.15
N LEU A 149 8.25 -38.18 17.62
CA LEU A 149 7.09 -37.73 16.85
C LEU A 149 6.72 -36.27 17.14
N TYR A 150 7.25 -35.65 18.20
CA TYR A 150 6.75 -34.37 18.69
C TYR A 150 7.02 -33.21 17.73
N PHE A 151 8.26 -33.07 17.22
CA PHE A 151 8.62 -31.99 16.29
C PHE A 151 7.63 -31.90 15.11
N ASN A 152 7.36 -33.04 14.47
CA ASN A 152 6.50 -33.10 13.29
C ASN A 152 5.00 -33.01 13.60
N SER A 153 4.60 -33.08 14.87
CA SER A 153 3.22 -32.87 15.30
C SER A 153 2.88 -31.39 15.52
N GLN A 154 3.89 -30.53 15.65
CA GLN A 154 3.71 -29.09 15.81
C GLN A 154 3.26 -28.41 14.51
N LYS A 155 2.72 -27.19 14.62
CA LYS A 155 2.39 -26.38 13.45
C LYS A 155 3.67 -26.00 12.71
N TRP A 156 3.59 -25.85 11.39
CA TRP A 156 4.77 -25.59 10.55
C TRP A 156 5.51 -24.29 10.94
N GLN A 157 4.80 -23.30 11.51
CA GLN A 157 5.43 -22.07 12.03
C GLN A 157 6.34 -22.35 13.23
N ASP A 158 5.89 -23.20 14.17
CA ASP A 158 6.65 -23.58 15.36
C ASP A 158 7.87 -24.44 14.96
N GLN A 159 7.67 -25.37 14.02
CA GLN A 159 8.76 -26.14 13.41
C GLN A 159 9.82 -25.21 12.80
N ARG A 160 9.38 -24.23 12.00
CA ARG A 160 10.27 -23.26 11.35
C ARG A 160 11.01 -22.39 12.36
N ALA A 161 10.38 -22.00 13.47
CA ALA A 161 11.01 -21.23 14.52
C ALA A 161 12.19 -22.02 15.14
N VAL A 162 11.97 -23.29 15.48
CA VAL A 162 13.03 -24.18 15.97
C VAL A 162 14.16 -24.33 14.94
N LEU A 163 13.84 -24.56 13.66
CA LEU A 163 14.86 -24.69 12.61
C LEU A 163 15.64 -23.39 12.35
N SER A 164 14.99 -22.24 12.52
CA SER A 164 15.63 -20.92 12.38
C SER A 164 16.57 -20.63 13.55
N GLU A 165 16.18 -21.02 14.76
CA GLU A 165 17.02 -20.91 15.96
C GLU A 165 18.33 -21.69 15.78
N ILE A 166 18.25 -22.94 15.29
CA ILE A 166 19.45 -23.78 15.11
C ILE A 166 20.33 -23.36 13.92
N SER A 167 19.73 -22.86 12.82
CA SER A 167 20.47 -22.51 11.60
C SER A 167 21.15 -21.13 11.66
N GLY A 168 20.75 -20.30 12.62
CA GLY A 168 21.27 -18.95 12.80
C GLY A 168 20.93 -18.00 11.65
N GLU A 169 21.35 -16.75 11.77
CA GLU A 169 21.07 -15.73 10.75
C GLU A 169 21.96 -15.92 9.50
N ILE A 170 21.39 -15.68 8.33
CA ILE A 170 22.14 -15.56 7.07
C ILE A 170 22.50 -14.09 6.89
N THR A 171 23.77 -13.78 7.10
CA THR A 171 24.29 -12.43 6.93
C THR A 171 24.45 -12.09 5.44
N ASP A 172 24.34 -10.81 5.14
CA ASP A 172 24.61 -10.29 3.79
C ASP A 172 26.03 -10.63 3.31
N SER A 173 27.02 -10.57 4.21
CA SER A 173 28.42 -10.93 3.91
C SER A 173 28.59 -12.39 3.50
N PHE A 174 27.79 -13.29 4.06
CA PHE A 174 27.81 -14.70 3.68
C PHE A 174 27.23 -14.87 2.27
N LEU A 175 26.10 -14.22 1.99
CA LEU A 175 25.44 -14.30 0.69
C LEU A 175 26.31 -13.72 -0.42
N THR A 176 26.95 -12.56 -0.21
CA THR A 176 27.81 -11.97 -1.24
C THR A 176 29.13 -12.71 -1.41
N GLY A 177 29.63 -13.39 -0.38
CA GLY A 177 30.77 -14.30 -0.52
C GLY A 177 30.49 -15.47 -1.47
N LYS A 178 29.25 -15.98 -1.48
CA LYS A 178 28.82 -17.10 -2.34
C LYS A 178 28.24 -16.65 -3.69
N TYR A 179 27.58 -15.48 -3.72
CA TYR A 179 26.96 -14.86 -4.89
C TYR A 179 27.46 -13.41 -5.03
N PRO A 180 28.67 -13.20 -5.57
CA PRO A 180 29.30 -11.88 -5.66
C PRO A 180 28.46 -10.84 -6.42
N GLU A 181 27.64 -11.28 -7.37
CA GLU A 181 26.72 -10.43 -8.12
C GLU A 181 25.66 -9.73 -7.25
N LEU A 182 25.36 -10.25 -6.05
CA LEU A 182 24.43 -9.63 -5.12
C LEU A 182 25.03 -8.39 -4.43
N GLN A 183 26.34 -8.19 -4.51
CA GLN A 183 27.00 -7.02 -3.93
C GLN A 183 26.53 -5.71 -4.60
N GLU A 184 26.28 -5.72 -5.91
CA GLU A 184 25.73 -4.56 -6.62
C GLU A 184 24.36 -4.16 -6.07
N LEU A 185 23.50 -5.14 -5.78
CA LEU A 185 22.18 -4.90 -5.18
C LEU A 185 22.33 -4.28 -3.79
N LEU A 186 23.17 -4.86 -2.92
CA LEU A 186 23.33 -4.34 -1.55
C LEU A 186 23.85 -2.90 -1.54
N ASN A 187 24.78 -2.58 -2.43
CA ASN A 187 25.27 -1.21 -2.59
C ASN A 187 24.15 -0.25 -3.04
N SER A 188 23.17 -0.74 -3.80
CA SER A 188 22.02 0.06 -4.28
C SER A 188 20.88 0.25 -3.27
N LEU A 189 20.90 -0.49 -2.15
CA LEU A 189 19.85 -0.40 -1.12
C LEU A 189 19.86 0.96 -0.39
N ASP A 190 21.01 1.63 -0.29
CA ASP A 190 21.10 3.00 0.26
C ASP A 190 20.40 3.12 1.65
N GLY A 191 20.67 2.16 2.53
CA GLY A 191 20.09 2.08 3.87
C GLY A 191 18.61 1.63 3.95
N LYS A 192 17.98 1.34 2.81
CA LYS A 192 16.59 0.83 2.75
C LYS A 192 16.54 -0.67 2.97
N THR A 193 15.42 -1.15 3.51
CA THR A 193 15.12 -2.58 3.52
C THR A 193 14.86 -3.07 2.08
N LEU A 194 15.08 -4.38 1.84
CA LEU A 194 14.80 -4.99 0.52
C LEU A 194 13.34 -4.77 0.07
N LYS A 195 12.40 -4.77 1.03
CA LYS A 195 10.97 -4.51 0.77
C LYS A 195 10.74 -3.07 0.28
N GLU A 196 11.34 -2.09 0.94
CA GLU A 196 11.25 -0.68 0.53
C GLU A 196 11.93 -0.44 -0.82
N PHE A 197 13.06 -1.10 -1.07
CA PHE A 197 13.76 -1.06 -2.35
C PHE A 197 12.88 -1.59 -3.49
N LYS A 198 12.28 -2.78 -3.34
CA LYS A 198 11.37 -3.35 -4.35
C LYS A 198 10.15 -2.45 -4.60
N ALA A 199 9.58 -1.85 -3.55
CA ALA A 199 8.47 -0.92 -3.69
C ALA A 199 8.87 0.34 -4.48
N LYS A 200 10.05 0.91 -4.19
CA LYS A 200 10.60 2.06 -4.93
C LYS A 200 10.81 1.72 -6.41
N VAL A 201 11.53 0.63 -6.70
CA VAL A 201 11.82 0.19 -8.08
C VAL A 201 10.53 -0.05 -8.86
N SER A 202 9.54 -0.70 -8.26
CA SER A 202 8.23 -0.93 -8.89
C SER A 202 7.52 0.38 -9.24
N GLY A 203 7.53 1.37 -8.33
CA GLY A 203 6.95 2.70 -8.56
C GLY A 203 7.64 3.47 -9.68
N GLU A 204 8.98 3.49 -9.69
CA GLU A 204 9.77 4.16 -10.72
C GLU A 204 9.57 3.51 -12.10
N LYS A 205 9.56 2.17 -12.17
CA LYS A 205 9.25 1.43 -13.40
C LYS A 205 7.87 1.77 -13.94
N LYS A 206 6.85 1.83 -13.07
CA LYS A 206 5.48 2.16 -13.48
C LYS A 206 5.43 3.54 -14.12
N LYS A 207 6.05 4.54 -13.48
CA LYS A 207 6.13 5.91 -13.99
C LYS A 207 6.85 5.99 -15.34
N LEU A 208 7.98 5.30 -15.49
CA LEU A 208 8.72 5.27 -16.77
C LEU A 208 7.93 4.57 -17.87
N LYS A 209 7.24 3.46 -17.57
CA LYS A 209 6.38 2.76 -18.55
C LYS A 209 5.23 3.65 -19.02
N GLU A 210 4.57 4.36 -18.10
CA GLU A 210 3.52 5.33 -18.45
C GLU A 210 4.05 6.45 -19.35
N GLN A 211 5.22 7.02 -19.01
CA GLN A 211 5.84 8.07 -19.83
C GLN A 211 6.26 7.58 -21.22
N LEU A 212 6.82 6.37 -21.32
CA LEU A 212 7.24 5.77 -22.60
C LEU A 212 6.05 5.51 -23.54
N ILE A 213 4.87 5.17 -23.02
CA ILE A 213 3.67 4.95 -23.83
C ILE A 213 3.23 6.23 -24.55
N GLU A 214 3.47 7.40 -23.96
CA GLU A 214 3.05 8.69 -24.53
C GLU A 214 3.99 9.21 -25.64
N ILE A 215 5.28 8.86 -25.59
CA ILE A 215 6.28 9.44 -26.50
C ILE A 215 5.99 9.14 -27.99
N PRO A 216 5.63 7.91 -28.40
CA PRO A 216 5.29 7.63 -29.79
C PRO A 216 4.17 8.51 -30.34
N GLY A 217 3.13 8.78 -29.52
CA GLY A 217 2.03 9.66 -29.91
C GLY A 217 2.47 11.11 -30.12
N ARG A 218 3.39 11.61 -29.27
CA ARG A 218 3.97 12.95 -29.40
C ARG A 218 4.90 13.09 -30.61
N ILE A 219 5.61 12.01 -30.97
CA ILE A 219 6.43 11.96 -32.19
C ILE A 219 5.53 11.99 -33.41
N ASP A 220 4.47 11.17 -33.45
CA ASP A 220 3.51 11.12 -34.57
C ASP A 220 2.78 12.47 -34.74
N GLU A 221 2.41 13.13 -33.64
CA GLU A 221 1.85 14.49 -33.67
C GLU A 221 2.83 15.51 -34.29
N ALA A 222 4.09 15.51 -33.84
CA ALA A 222 5.11 16.40 -34.37
C ALA A 222 5.45 16.11 -35.85
N GLU A 223 5.42 14.84 -36.26
CA GLU A 223 5.65 14.44 -37.66
C GLU A 223 4.48 14.86 -38.56
N ARG A 224 3.24 14.66 -38.12
CA ARG A 224 2.04 15.12 -38.86
C ARG A 224 1.91 16.64 -38.91
N GLY A 225 2.48 17.34 -37.94
CA GLY A 225 2.55 18.79 -37.92
C GLY A 225 3.53 19.39 -38.94
N LYS A 226 4.35 18.57 -39.62
CA LYS A 226 5.28 19.05 -40.64
C LYS A 226 4.54 19.45 -41.92
N PRO A 227 4.68 20.71 -42.37
CA PRO A 227 4.20 21.11 -43.69
C PRO A 227 5.03 20.45 -44.81
N GLU A 228 4.53 20.47 -46.05
CA GLU A 228 5.25 19.90 -47.18
C GLU A 228 6.61 20.59 -47.40
N PRO A 229 7.68 19.82 -47.65
CA PRO A 229 9.00 20.38 -47.89
C PRO A 229 9.00 21.20 -49.18
N VAL A 230 9.52 22.41 -49.08
CA VAL A 230 9.69 23.35 -50.20
C VAL A 230 11.15 23.42 -50.62
N ASN A 231 11.39 23.59 -51.92
CA ASN A 231 12.72 23.76 -52.48
C ASN A 231 13.23 25.19 -52.20
N GLU A 232 14.01 25.35 -51.12
CA GLU A 232 14.53 26.66 -50.70
C GLU A 232 15.41 27.34 -51.76
N GLU A 233 16.23 26.58 -52.50
CA GLU A 233 17.11 27.15 -53.53
C GLU A 233 16.28 27.80 -54.64
N GLU A 234 15.22 27.14 -55.08
CA GLU A 234 14.31 27.63 -56.12
C GLU A 234 13.50 28.84 -55.65
N ILE A 235 13.01 28.83 -54.40
CA ILE A 235 12.27 29.96 -53.84
C ILE A 235 13.16 31.19 -53.68
N ASN A 236 14.38 31.01 -53.18
CA ASN A 236 15.33 32.12 -53.03
C ASN A 236 15.74 32.70 -54.39
N ALA A 237 15.96 31.87 -55.40
CA ALA A 237 16.22 32.33 -56.77
C ALA A 237 15.06 33.18 -57.30
N ARG A 238 13.81 32.73 -57.10
CA ARG A 238 12.62 33.46 -57.57
C ARG A 238 12.40 34.79 -56.83
N ILE A 239 12.70 34.84 -55.54
CA ILE A 239 12.68 36.09 -54.76
C ILE A 239 13.69 37.09 -55.32
N ALA A 240 14.90 36.65 -55.66
CA ALA A 240 15.94 37.52 -56.22
C ALA A 240 15.54 38.09 -57.59
N GLU A 241 14.94 37.27 -58.46
CA GLU A 241 14.40 37.72 -59.75
C GLU A 241 13.30 38.77 -59.58
N LEU A 242 12.28 38.47 -58.76
CA LEU A 242 11.17 39.40 -58.51
C LEU A 242 11.61 40.71 -57.85
N GLN A 243 12.62 40.66 -56.97
CA GLN A 243 13.18 41.86 -56.36
C GLN A 243 13.86 42.75 -57.41
N THR A 244 14.58 42.15 -58.36
CA THR A 244 15.20 42.88 -59.47
C THR A 244 14.14 43.54 -60.37
N GLU A 245 13.05 42.85 -60.67
CA GLU A 245 11.92 43.41 -61.43
C GLU A 245 11.21 44.54 -60.66
N TYR A 246 11.05 44.38 -59.35
CA TYR A 246 10.47 45.40 -58.47
C TYR A 246 11.30 46.69 -58.50
N ASP A 247 12.62 46.57 -58.34
CA ASP A 247 13.54 47.71 -58.29
C ASP A 247 13.58 48.44 -59.65
N ALA A 248 13.54 47.70 -60.76
CA ALA A 248 13.49 48.27 -62.11
C ALA A 248 12.19 49.05 -62.39
N LEU A 249 11.03 48.55 -61.92
CA LEU A 249 9.77 49.26 -62.02
C LEU A 249 9.74 50.52 -61.14
N ASP A 250 10.40 50.48 -59.98
CA ASP A 250 10.51 51.65 -59.11
C ASP A 250 11.31 52.77 -59.80
N GLN A 251 12.46 52.40 -60.36
CA GLN A 251 13.29 53.34 -61.13
C GLN A 251 12.54 53.92 -62.34
N ALA A 252 11.75 53.11 -63.06
CA ALA A 252 10.97 53.59 -64.20
C ALA A 252 9.84 54.56 -63.81
N ILE A 253 9.27 54.41 -62.60
CA ILE A 253 8.32 55.36 -62.02
C ILE A 253 9.04 56.66 -61.65
N GLU A 254 10.22 56.59 -61.04
CA GLU A 254 11.04 57.76 -60.71
C GLU A 254 11.46 58.54 -61.96
N ASP A 255 11.95 57.86 -63.00
CA ASP A 255 12.41 58.48 -64.24
C ASP A 255 11.27 59.17 -65.02
N LYS A 256 10.07 58.57 -65.06
CA LYS A 256 8.87 59.19 -65.67
C LYS A 256 8.37 60.41 -64.90
N ASN A 257 8.56 60.43 -63.59
CA ASN A 257 8.24 61.59 -62.76
C ASN A 257 9.23 62.74 -63.02
N ALA A 258 10.54 62.42 -63.15
CA ALA A 258 11.60 63.39 -63.45
C ALA A 258 11.51 63.98 -64.88
N ALA A 259 11.00 63.22 -65.86
CA ALA A 259 10.84 63.71 -67.25
C ALA A 259 9.76 64.79 -67.44
N ASN A 260 8.83 64.93 -66.49
CA ASN A 260 7.78 65.95 -66.50
C ASN A 260 7.98 67.02 -65.42
N GLU A 261 9.18 67.12 -64.83
CA GLU A 261 9.50 67.95 -63.67
C GLU A 261 8.95 69.39 -63.77
N SER A 262 9.08 70.09 -64.90
CA SER A 262 8.62 71.47 -65.02
C SER A 262 7.09 71.63 -65.05
N GLU A 263 6.37 70.70 -65.67
CA GLU A 263 4.90 70.70 -65.72
C GLU A 263 4.33 70.11 -64.43
N ASN A 264 5.01 69.12 -63.85
CA ASN A 264 4.72 68.61 -62.51
C ASN A 264 4.96 69.67 -61.44
N ILE A 265 5.98 70.53 -61.51
CA ILE A 265 6.19 71.65 -60.57
C ILE A 265 5.05 72.67 -60.69
N ARG A 266 4.60 73.00 -61.91
CA ARG A 266 3.48 73.93 -62.15
C ARG A 266 2.14 73.35 -61.70
N ILE A 267 1.87 72.09 -62.04
CA ILE A 267 0.68 71.35 -61.58
C ILE A 267 0.74 71.18 -60.07
N GLN A 268 1.89 70.83 -59.49
CA GLN A 268 2.07 70.71 -58.04
C GLN A 268 1.95 72.06 -57.34
N SER A 269 2.34 73.19 -57.94
CA SER A 269 2.16 74.50 -57.29
C SER A 269 0.68 74.88 -57.22
N VAL A 270 -0.05 74.73 -58.34
CA VAL A 270 -1.50 74.99 -58.39
C VAL A 270 -2.28 73.96 -57.56
N GLN A 271 -1.89 72.69 -57.61
CA GLN A 271 -2.45 71.64 -56.76
C GLN A 271 -2.08 71.83 -55.29
N LYS A 272 -0.90 72.36 -54.95
CA LYS A 272 -0.54 72.73 -53.56
C LYS A 272 -1.40 73.88 -53.07
N GLU A 273 -1.71 74.88 -53.90
CA GLU A 273 -2.64 75.94 -53.54
C GLU A 273 -4.08 75.43 -53.40
N ILE A 274 -4.56 74.61 -54.34
CA ILE A 274 -5.87 73.95 -54.23
C ILE A 274 -5.91 73.04 -53.01
N HIS A 275 -4.85 72.26 -52.75
CA HIS A 275 -4.76 71.38 -51.60
C HIS A 275 -4.65 72.18 -50.31
N ALA A 276 -3.93 73.30 -50.27
CA ALA A 276 -3.89 74.19 -49.12
C ALA A 276 -5.28 74.76 -48.83
N LEU A 277 -6.01 75.23 -49.85
CA LEU A 277 -7.39 75.70 -49.71
C LEU A 277 -8.37 74.58 -49.33
N LYS A 278 -8.22 73.38 -49.91
CA LYS A 278 -9.02 72.19 -49.54
C LYS A 278 -8.70 71.72 -48.13
N LEU A 279 -7.45 71.79 -47.70
CA LEU A 279 -7.03 71.48 -46.35
C LEU A 279 -7.51 72.54 -45.38
N GLU A 280 -7.54 73.82 -45.76
CA GLU A 280 -8.18 74.88 -44.98
C GLU A 280 -9.68 74.65 -44.84
N ILE A 281 -10.39 74.34 -45.93
CA ILE A 281 -11.82 73.96 -45.87
C ILE A 281 -12.00 72.72 -45.01
N GLN A 282 -11.22 71.67 -45.22
CA GLN A 282 -11.27 70.43 -44.43
C GLN A 282 -10.94 70.69 -42.96
N ASN A 283 -10.03 71.61 -42.65
CA ASN A 283 -9.71 72.01 -41.29
C ASN A 283 -10.85 72.81 -40.65
N ILE A 284 -11.53 73.66 -41.41
CA ILE A 284 -12.71 74.41 -40.96
C ILE A 284 -13.89 73.45 -40.76
N GLU A 285 -14.18 72.56 -41.72
CA GLU A 285 -15.18 71.50 -41.61
C GLU A 285 -14.84 70.53 -40.48
N SER A 286 -13.57 70.15 -40.32
CA SER A 286 -13.08 69.32 -39.22
C SER A 286 -13.17 70.07 -37.89
N ALA A 287 -12.97 71.39 -37.86
CA ALA A 287 -13.16 72.19 -36.65
C ALA A 287 -14.65 72.27 -36.27
N HIS A 288 -15.54 72.47 -37.24
CA HIS A 288 -17.00 72.43 -37.03
C HIS A 288 -17.49 71.04 -36.63
N ARG A 289 -16.98 69.98 -37.27
CA ARG A 289 -17.27 68.58 -36.93
C ARG A 289 -16.69 68.20 -35.58
N SER A 290 -15.48 68.66 -35.25
CA SER A 290 -14.86 68.45 -33.95
C SER A 290 -15.58 69.23 -32.87
N ALA A 291 -16.04 70.46 -33.12
CA ALA A 291 -16.85 71.23 -32.18
C ALA A 291 -18.22 70.58 -31.96
N TYR A 292 -18.90 70.15 -33.03
CA TYR A 292 -20.14 69.39 -32.97
C TYR A 292 -19.96 68.07 -32.19
N ASN A 293 -18.95 67.26 -32.56
CA ASN A 293 -18.67 66.00 -31.88
C ASN A 293 -18.17 66.20 -30.45
N SER A 294 -17.42 67.28 -30.16
CA SER A 294 -16.99 67.63 -28.80
C SER A 294 -18.18 68.04 -27.96
N GLU A 295 -19.11 68.85 -28.47
CA GLU A 295 -20.34 69.23 -27.76
C GLU A 295 -21.28 68.03 -27.57
N LEU A 296 -21.40 67.15 -28.57
CA LEU A 296 -22.15 65.89 -28.50
C LEU A 296 -21.50 64.86 -27.54
N SER A 297 -20.17 64.81 -27.51
CA SER A 297 -19.37 63.96 -26.62
C SER A 297 -19.39 64.49 -25.19
N THR A 298 -19.30 65.80 -24.98
CA THR A 298 -19.44 66.44 -23.65
C THR A 298 -20.86 66.25 -23.10
N ALA A 299 -21.88 66.20 -23.97
CA ALA A 299 -23.24 65.87 -23.59
C ALA A 299 -23.46 64.38 -23.26
N ASN A 300 -22.60 63.46 -23.74
CA ASN A 300 -22.79 62.00 -23.60
C ASN A 300 -21.64 61.27 -22.86
N SER A 301 -20.60 61.97 -22.42
CA SER A 301 -19.39 61.38 -21.81
C SER A 301 -19.70 60.64 -20.51
N GLY A 302 -20.52 61.24 -19.65
CA GLY A 302 -20.99 60.59 -18.41
C GLY A 302 -21.80 59.31 -18.65
N ALA A 303 -22.60 59.26 -19.73
CA ALA A 303 -23.42 58.10 -20.05
C ALA A 303 -22.59 56.91 -20.58
N ASN A 304 -21.51 57.18 -21.33
CA ASN A 304 -20.61 56.13 -21.83
C ASN A 304 -19.72 55.55 -20.73
N GLU A 305 -19.23 56.39 -19.80
CA GLU A 305 -18.50 55.93 -18.62
C GLU A 305 -19.37 55.08 -17.68
N ASP A 306 -20.62 55.52 -17.43
CA ASP A 306 -21.57 54.76 -16.63
C ASP A 306 -21.95 53.42 -17.32
N LYS A 307 -22.06 53.36 -18.65
CA LYS A 307 -22.28 52.11 -19.42
C LYS A 307 -21.09 51.14 -19.35
N ALA A 308 -19.86 51.65 -19.43
CA ALA A 308 -18.66 50.83 -19.26
C ALA A 308 -18.57 50.27 -17.83
N ARG A 309 -18.84 51.10 -16.83
CA ARG A 309 -18.90 50.69 -15.42
C ARG A 309 -20.01 49.68 -15.16
N LEU A 310 -21.16 49.81 -15.83
CA LEU A 310 -22.24 48.84 -15.78
C LEU A 310 -21.80 47.46 -16.28
N SER A 311 -21.15 47.41 -17.45
CA SER A 311 -20.62 46.16 -18.00
C SER A 311 -19.59 45.51 -17.07
N GLN A 312 -18.74 46.32 -16.44
CA GLN A 312 -17.76 45.84 -15.46
C GLN A 312 -18.44 45.23 -14.21
N LEU A 313 -19.43 45.92 -13.64
CA LEU A 313 -20.18 45.41 -12.48
C LEU A 313 -20.99 44.15 -12.82
N GLU A 314 -21.58 44.08 -14.01
CA GLU A 314 -22.30 42.88 -14.48
C GLU A 314 -21.36 41.69 -14.69
N SER A 315 -20.13 41.93 -15.17
CA SER A 315 -19.09 40.90 -15.26
C SER A 315 -18.67 40.40 -13.87
N GLN A 316 -18.43 41.31 -12.92
CA GLN A 316 -18.11 40.97 -11.53
C GLN A 316 -19.22 40.19 -10.84
N LEU A 317 -20.49 40.56 -11.09
CA LEU A 317 -21.64 39.85 -10.57
C LEU A 317 -21.68 38.39 -11.07
N ARG A 318 -21.48 38.18 -12.38
CA ARG A 318 -21.43 36.82 -12.96
C ARG A 318 -20.32 35.97 -12.35
N LEU A 319 -19.15 36.56 -12.10
CA LEU A 319 -18.03 35.86 -11.46
C LEU A 319 -18.38 35.42 -10.03
N GLN A 320 -18.96 36.31 -9.23
CA GLN A 320 -19.38 35.99 -7.86
C GLN A 320 -20.50 34.94 -7.83
N GLU A 321 -21.48 35.03 -8.73
CA GLU A 321 -22.56 34.02 -8.87
C GLU A 321 -22.00 32.64 -9.26
N ASN A 322 -21.00 32.60 -10.16
CA ASN A 322 -20.31 31.36 -10.50
C ASN A 322 -19.51 30.79 -9.32
N GLN A 323 -18.81 31.64 -8.55
CA GLN A 323 -18.09 31.22 -7.35
C GLN A 323 -19.03 30.63 -6.30
N LEU A 324 -20.21 31.23 -6.10
CA LEU A 324 -21.24 30.70 -5.20
C LEU A 324 -21.71 29.32 -5.64
N ASN A 325 -21.99 29.14 -6.93
CA ASN A 325 -22.42 27.85 -7.48
C ASN A 325 -21.33 26.77 -7.30
N GLN A 326 -20.06 27.11 -7.58
CA GLN A 326 -18.94 26.19 -7.37
C GLN A 326 -18.77 25.80 -5.90
N LEU A 327 -18.89 26.77 -4.98
CA LEU A 327 -18.83 26.52 -3.54
C LEU A 327 -19.94 25.54 -3.12
N GLN A 328 -21.18 25.76 -3.59
CA GLN A 328 -22.31 24.87 -3.31
C GLN A 328 -22.08 23.44 -3.82
N SER A 329 -21.59 23.27 -5.05
CA SER A 329 -21.26 21.94 -5.59
C SER A 329 -20.15 21.27 -4.78
N SER A 330 -19.06 21.98 -4.47
CA SER A 330 -17.94 21.43 -3.71
C SER A 330 -18.32 20.99 -2.30
N HIS A 331 -19.18 21.75 -1.63
CA HIS A 331 -19.70 21.43 -0.31
C HIS A 331 -20.62 20.19 -0.35
N THR A 332 -21.49 20.10 -1.34
CA THR A 332 -22.35 18.93 -1.57
C THR A 332 -21.52 17.66 -1.75
N ASP A 333 -20.46 17.73 -2.57
CA ASP A 333 -19.56 16.60 -2.80
C ASP A 333 -18.77 16.21 -1.54
N GLN A 334 -18.37 17.20 -0.73
CA GLN A 334 -17.68 16.96 0.53
C GLN A 334 -18.58 16.22 1.53
N LEU A 335 -19.81 16.67 1.72
CA LEU A 335 -20.78 16.01 2.61
C LEU A 335 -21.10 14.59 2.12
N ALA A 336 -21.30 14.39 0.81
CA ALA A 336 -21.55 13.08 0.24
C ALA A 336 -20.39 12.08 0.41
N ARG A 337 -19.14 12.57 0.54
CA ARG A 337 -17.99 11.73 0.92
C ARG A 337 -18.05 11.33 2.38
N ILE A 338 -18.27 12.29 3.28
CA ILE A 338 -18.30 12.02 4.73
C ILE A 338 -19.48 11.11 5.11
N GLU A 339 -20.65 11.29 4.48
CA GLU A 339 -21.81 10.41 4.71
C GLU A 339 -21.59 8.97 4.22
N ARG A 340 -20.80 8.78 3.15
CA ARG A 340 -20.39 7.43 2.72
C ARG A 340 -19.48 6.77 3.74
N ASP A 341 -18.50 7.50 4.28
CA ASP A 341 -17.62 7.00 5.34
C ASP A 341 -18.43 6.61 6.60
N LYS A 342 -19.38 7.45 7.00
CA LYS A 342 -20.29 7.15 8.12
C LYS A 342 -21.12 5.90 7.87
N THR A 343 -21.58 5.68 6.65
CA THR A 343 -22.33 4.47 6.27
C THR A 343 -21.47 3.22 6.47
N ASP A 344 -20.24 3.21 5.95
CA ASP A 344 -19.30 2.09 6.12
C ASP A 344 -18.94 1.83 7.60
N ILE A 345 -18.70 2.88 8.39
CA ILE A 345 -18.44 2.74 9.83
C ILE A 345 -19.66 2.13 10.54
N ASN A 346 -20.87 2.57 10.22
CA ASN A 346 -22.10 2.02 10.80
C ASN A 346 -22.31 0.53 10.43
N ASP A 347 -22.02 0.14 9.19
CA ASP A 347 -22.12 -1.26 8.75
C ASP A 347 -21.12 -2.16 9.50
N ARG A 348 -19.92 -1.65 9.78
CA ARG A 348 -18.92 -2.34 10.62
C ARG A 348 -19.38 -2.45 12.06
N ILE A 349 -19.95 -1.39 12.64
CA ILE A 349 -20.53 -1.41 13.99
C ILE A 349 -21.67 -2.44 14.06
N ALA A 350 -22.55 -2.49 13.06
CA ALA A 350 -23.63 -3.47 12.98
C ALA A 350 -23.08 -4.90 12.93
N SER A 351 -22.03 -5.13 12.13
CA SER A 351 -21.34 -6.42 12.05
C SER A 351 -20.72 -6.84 13.39
N LEU A 352 -20.07 -5.90 14.11
CA LEU A 352 -19.53 -6.15 15.44
C LEU A 352 -20.63 -6.46 16.46
N ARG A 353 -21.81 -5.81 16.37
CA ARG A 353 -22.96 -6.12 17.25
C ARG A 353 -23.49 -7.53 17.02
N ILE A 354 -23.56 -7.99 15.77
CA ILE A 354 -23.96 -9.36 15.45
C ILE A 354 -22.95 -10.35 16.05
N LEU A 355 -21.65 -10.09 15.86
CA LEU A 355 -20.59 -10.94 16.40
C LEU A 355 -20.59 -10.94 17.94
N PHE A 356 -20.76 -9.78 18.56
CA PHE A 356 -20.88 -9.65 20.02
C PHE A 356 -22.07 -10.45 20.55
N THR A 357 -23.23 -10.35 19.90
CA THR A 357 -24.42 -11.10 20.30
C THR A 357 -24.18 -12.60 20.17
N SER A 358 -23.54 -13.04 19.09
CA SER A 358 -23.17 -14.44 18.87
C SER A 358 -22.23 -14.95 19.96
N VAL A 359 -21.12 -14.24 20.24
CA VAL A 359 -20.16 -14.60 21.30
C VAL A 359 -20.82 -14.59 22.68
N ASN A 360 -21.65 -13.58 22.97
CA ASN A 360 -22.34 -13.46 24.25
C ASN A 360 -23.39 -14.57 24.46
N ALA A 361 -24.03 -15.03 23.39
CA ALA A 361 -24.99 -16.13 23.43
C ALA A 361 -24.32 -17.51 23.55
N ARG A 362 -23.00 -17.63 23.33
CA ARG A 362 -22.29 -18.89 23.54
C ARG A 362 -22.46 -19.35 24.98
N THR A 363 -22.96 -20.55 25.14
CA THR A 363 -22.95 -21.30 26.39
C THR A 363 -21.93 -22.41 26.27
N LEU A 364 -21.36 -22.83 27.40
CA LEU A 364 -20.53 -24.02 27.44
C LEU A 364 -21.37 -25.21 26.94
N ASP A 365 -20.87 -25.96 25.96
CA ASP A 365 -21.54 -27.15 25.48
C ASP A 365 -21.58 -28.17 26.64
N PRO A 366 -22.76 -28.72 27.01
CA PRO A 366 -22.85 -29.76 28.03
C PRO A 366 -21.93 -30.97 27.77
N ASN A 367 -21.60 -31.27 26.51
CA ASN A 367 -20.67 -32.33 26.16
C ASN A 367 -19.20 -31.99 26.45
N GLU A 368 -18.85 -30.72 26.66
CA GLU A 368 -17.50 -30.32 27.12
C GLU A 368 -17.33 -30.55 28.62
N THR A 369 -18.43 -30.62 29.38
CA THR A 369 -18.40 -31.09 30.78
C THR A 369 -18.50 -32.60 30.89
N MET A 370 -18.64 -33.32 29.76
CA MET A 370 -18.72 -34.78 29.73
C MET A 370 -17.48 -35.40 29.08
N CYS A 371 -16.98 -36.48 29.67
CA CYS A 371 -15.86 -37.22 29.11
C CYS A 371 -16.27 -37.89 27.79
N LYS A 372 -15.56 -37.58 26.70
CA LYS A 372 -15.86 -38.09 25.34
C LYS A 372 -15.64 -39.60 25.18
N GLU A 373 -14.93 -40.24 26.10
CA GLU A 373 -14.60 -41.67 26.05
C GLU A 373 -15.58 -42.54 26.84
N CYS A 374 -16.21 -42.00 27.90
CA CYS A 374 -17.12 -42.77 28.75
C CYS A 374 -18.50 -42.13 29.00
N GLY A 375 -18.72 -40.90 28.54
CA GLY A 375 -19.98 -40.17 28.64
C GLY A 375 -20.37 -39.71 30.05
N ARG A 376 -19.48 -39.85 31.05
CA ARG A 376 -19.71 -39.35 32.42
C ARG A 376 -19.28 -37.89 32.55
N GLU A 377 -20.01 -37.12 33.35
CA GLU A 377 -19.63 -35.73 33.68
C GLU A 377 -18.28 -35.70 34.41
N HIS A 378 -17.44 -34.71 34.11
CA HIS A 378 -16.15 -34.52 34.78
C HIS A 378 -16.36 -34.24 36.28
N GLU A 379 -15.34 -34.53 37.10
CA GLU A 379 -15.36 -34.19 38.53
C GLU A 379 -15.61 -32.67 38.73
N SER A 380 -16.30 -32.28 39.81
CA SER A 380 -16.76 -30.90 40.04
C SER A 380 -15.68 -29.84 39.88
N HIS A 381 -14.45 -30.08 40.36
CA HIS A 381 -13.33 -29.15 40.22
C HIS A 381 -12.89 -28.95 38.76
N ASN A 382 -12.94 -29.99 37.93
CA ASN A 382 -12.59 -29.92 36.51
C ASN A 382 -13.69 -29.24 35.70
N VAL A 383 -14.96 -29.49 36.04
CA VAL A 383 -16.11 -28.76 35.45
C VAL A 383 -16.00 -27.26 35.76
N GLU A 384 -15.57 -26.91 36.97
CA GLU A 384 -15.39 -25.52 37.38
C GLU A 384 -14.20 -24.85 36.66
N GLU A 385 -13.09 -25.55 36.44
CA GLU A 385 -11.95 -25.06 35.65
C GLU A 385 -12.33 -24.87 34.17
N ILE A 386 -13.06 -25.82 33.57
CA ILE A 386 -13.55 -25.73 32.18
C ILE A 386 -14.51 -24.54 32.03
N ARG A 387 -15.46 -24.38 32.97
CA ARG A 387 -16.35 -23.22 33.03
C ARG A 387 -15.57 -21.92 33.17
N THR A 388 -14.53 -21.90 34.01
CA THR A 388 -13.68 -20.73 34.22
C THR A 388 -12.95 -20.35 32.94
N LYS A 389 -12.27 -21.30 32.27
CA LYS A 389 -11.56 -21.03 31.00
C LYS A 389 -12.50 -20.58 29.88
N PHE A 390 -13.66 -21.23 29.74
CA PHE A 390 -14.68 -20.81 28.77
C PHE A 390 -15.13 -19.37 29.03
N ASN A 391 -15.42 -19.04 30.29
CA ASN A 391 -15.81 -17.70 30.69
C ASN A 391 -14.68 -16.69 30.44
N GLU A 392 -13.42 -17.02 30.73
CA GLU A 392 -12.26 -16.15 30.47
C GLU A 392 -12.06 -15.86 28.98
N ILE A 393 -12.11 -16.89 28.12
CA ILE A 393 -12.02 -16.73 26.66
C ILE A 393 -13.16 -15.86 26.16
N LYS A 394 -14.40 -16.17 26.57
CA LYS A 394 -15.60 -15.40 26.21
C LYS A 394 -15.48 -13.94 26.65
N VAL A 395 -15.07 -13.68 27.89
CA VAL A 395 -14.87 -12.32 28.42
C VAL A 395 -13.80 -11.57 27.63
N ASN A 396 -12.69 -12.23 27.29
CA ASN A 396 -11.62 -11.61 26.50
C ASN A 396 -12.08 -11.28 25.07
N GLU A 397 -12.79 -12.19 24.39
CA GLU A 397 -13.38 -11.92 23.07
C GLU A 397 -14.36 -10.75 23.13
N LEU A 398 -15.27 -10.74 24.10
CA LEU A 398 -16.22 -9.63 24.29
C LEU A 398 -15.50 -8.30 24.60
N LYS A 399 -14.39 -8.35 25.35
CA LYS A 399 -13.56 -7.17 25.64
C LYS A 399 -12.91 -6.61 24.37
N VAL A 400 -12.37 -7.46 23.51
CA VAL A 400 -11.79 -7.05 22.21
C VAL A 400 -12.86 -6.41 21.33
N LEU A 401 -14.03 -7.03 21.21
CA LEU A 401 -15.15 -6.49 20.41
C LEU A 401 -15.65 -5.15 20.95
N ASN A 402 -15.69 -4.99 22.28
CA ASN A 402 -16.05 -3.70 22.90
C ASN A 402 -15.01 -2.61 22.61
N VAL A 403 -13.72 -2.92 22.65
CA VAL A 403 -12.66 -1.95 22.31
C VAL A 403 -12.77 -1.54 20.84
N GLN A 404 -12.97 -2.51 19.93
CA GLN A 404 -13.16 -2.22 18.50
C GLN A 404 -14.41 -1.38 18.24
N GLY A 405 -15.54 -1.71 18.89
CA GLY A 405 -16.77 -0.94 18.79
C GLY A 405 -16.65 0.48 19.36
N ALA A 406 -15.92 0.65 20.47
CA ALA A 406 -15.64 1.96 21.04
C ALA A 406 -14.77 2.81 20.10
N GLY A 407 -13.77 2.20 19.45
CA GLY A 407 -12.96 2.86 18.42
C GLY A 407 -13.79 3.35 17.24
N LEU A 408 -14.64 2.48 16.67
CA LEU A 408 -15.52 2.87 15.55
C LEU A 408 -16.54 3.94 15.94
N ASN A 409 -17.07 3.92 17.17
CA ASN A 409 -17.95 4.98 17.66
C ASN A 409 -17.22 6.33 17.80
N ALA A 410 -15.95 6.32 18.22
CA ALA A 410 -15.13 7.53 18.28
C ALA A 410 -14.85 8.07 16.86
N ASP A 411 -14.58 7.19 15.89
CA ASP A 411 -14.43 7.58 14.50
C ASP A 411 -15.73 8.17 13.93
N LEU A 412 -16.89 7.59 14.27
CA LEU A 412 -18.21 8.10 13.86
C LEU A 412 -18.45 9.51 14.42
N ALA A 413 -18.18 9.72 15.73
CA ALA A 413 -18.30 11.03 16.37
C ALA A 413 -17.38 12.08 15.70
N LYS A 414 -16.17 11.69 15.32
CA LYS A 414 -15.26 12.55 14.57
C LYS A 414 -15.80 12.92 13.19
N ARG A 415 -16.44 11.99 12.46
CA ARG A 415 -17.10 12.30 11.18
C ARG A 415 -18.28 13.26 11.37
N ASP A 416 -19.01 13.17 12.47
CA ASP A 416 -20.06 14.14 12.81
C ASP A 416 -19.49 15.54 13.09
N GLU A 417 -18.37 15.63 13.80
CA GLU A 417 -17.62 16.89 13.98
C GLU A 417 -17.13 17.46 12.64
N ASP A 418 -16.60 16.61 11.75
CA ASP A 418 -16.16 17.01 10.41
C ASP A 418 -17.31 17.61 9.58
N ILE A 419 -18.54 17.09 9.72
CA ILE A 419 -19.75 17.66 9.08
C ILE A 419 -20.10 19.03 9.65
N LEU A 420 -20.06 19.19 10.98
CA LEU A 420 -20.34 20.47 11.62
C LEU A 420 -19.35 21.54 11.14
N GLN A 421 -18.06 21.22 11.11
CA GLN A 421 -17.02 22.14 10.65
C GLN A 421 -17.17 22.47 9.16
N ALA A 422 -17.50 21.49 8.32
CA ALA A 422 -17.72 21.71 6.89
C ALA A 422 -18.90 22.67 6.64
N ASN A 423 -20.01 22.47 7.35
CA ASN A 423 -21.19 23.35 7.27
C ASN A 423 -20.88 24.78 7.76
N GLU A 424 -20.15 24.91 8.87
CA GLU A 424 -19.78 26.23 9.41
C GLU A 424 -18.89 27.01 8.42
N ASN A 425 -17.87 26.35 7.86
CA ASN A 425 -16.98 26.95 6.87
C ASN A 425 -17.74 27.34 5.60
N PHE A 426 -18.67 26.48 5.17
CA PHE A 426 -19.52 26.74 4.01
C PHE A 426 -20.42 27.95 4.23
N GLU A 427 -21.17 28.01 5.34
CA GLU A 427 -22.08 29.14 5.61
C GLU A 427 -21.32 30.46 5.80
N THR A 428 -20.14 30.43 6.42
CA THR A 428 -19.28 31.61 6.55
C THR A 428 -18.88 32.15 5.18
N THR A 429 -18.39 31.28 4.30
CA THR A 429 -17.92 31.66 2.96
C THR A 429 -19.09 32.07 2.06
N LYS A 430 -20.20 31.33 2.13
CA LYS A 430 -21.45 31.62 1.40
C LYS A 430 -22.02 32.97 1.79
N SER A 431 -22.08 33.29 3.09
CA SER A 431 -22.58 34.58 3.57
C SER A 431 -21.76 35.75 3.03
N ALA A 432 -20.43 35.64 3.01
CA ALA A 432 -19.55 36.66 2.46
C ALA A 432 -19.79 36.88 0.96
N ILE A 433 -19.87 35.80 0.17
CA ILE A 433 -20.14 35.88 -1.28
C ILE A 433 -21.55 36.43 -1.55
N SER A 434 -22.56 35.96 -0.82
CA SER A 434 -23.94 36.43 -0.97
C SER A 434 -24.09 37.92 -0.65
N SER A 435 -23.43 38.42 0.39
CA SER A 435 -23.41 39.86 0.71
C SER A 435 -22.75 40.69 -0.40
N SER A 436 -21.66 40.19 -1.00
CA SER A 436 -21.04 40.83 -2.15
C SER A 436 -21.96 40.85 -3.38
N ILE A 437 -22.69 39.75 -3.64
CA ILE A 437 -23.67 39.66 -4.73
C ILE A 437 -24.81 40.68 -4.54
N GLU A 438 -25.36 40.79 -3.34
CA GLU A 438 -26.42 41.78 -3.04
C GLU A 438 -25.92 43.21 -3.25
N THR A 439 -24.70 43.51 -2.80
CA THR A 439 -24.06 44.83 -2.98
C THR A 439 -23.87 45.17 -4.47
N LEU A 440 -23.41 44.20 -5.27
CA LEU A 440 -23.25 44.36 -6.71
C LEU A 440 -24.60 44.55 -7.41
N LYS A 441 -25.63 43.79 -7.03
CA LYS A 441 -27.00 43.94 -7.57
C LYS A 441 -27.58 45.32 -7.26
N GLY A 442 -27.38 45.84 -6.05
CA GLY A 442 -27.76 47.21 -5.68
C GLY A 442 -27.05 48.24 -6.57
N SER A 443 -25.73 48.15 -6.67
CA SER A 443 -24.92 49.07 -7.49
C SER A 443 -25.28 49.05 -8.98
N ILE A 444 -25.58 47.88 -9.53
CA ILE A 444 -26.05 47.72 -10.91
C ILE A 444 -27.42 48.38 -11.10
N THR A 445 -28.33 48.22 -10.14
CA THR A 445 -29.66 48.82 -10.19
C THR A 445 -29.57 50.34 -10.17
N ASP A 446 -28.78 50.91 -9.26
CA ASP A 446 -28.56 52.35 -9.16
C ASP A 446 -27.95 52.92 -10.45
N LEU A 447 -26.98 52.21 -11.03
CA LEU A 447 -26.31 52.64 -12.25
C LEU A 447 -27.24 52.55 -13.48
N LYS A 448 -28.11 51.52 -13.55
CA LYS A 448 -29.15 51.41 -14.59
C LYS A 448 -30.16 52.56 -14.50
N ILE A 449 -30.57 52.95 -13.29
CA ILE A 449 -31.44 54.11 -13.07
C ILE A 449 -30.74 55.40 -13.51
N LYS A 450 -29.46 55.57 -13.16
CA LYS A 450 -28.65 56.74 -13.55
C LYS A 450 -28.52 56.88 -15.08
N ILE A 451 -28.25 55.78 -15.78
CA ILE A 451 -28.17 55.76 -17.25
C ILE A 451 -29.52 56.10 -17.89
N SER A 452 -30.61 55.51 -17.41
CA SER A 452 -31.98 55.78 -17.90
C SER A 452 -32.38 57.25 -17.74
N ASN A 453 -32.05 57.86 -16.60
CA ASN A 453 -32.32 59.28 -16.35
C ASN A 453 -31.49 60.19 -17.26
N ALA A 454 -30.23 59.83 -17.56
CA ALA A 454 -29.37 60.59 -18.47
C ALA A 454 -29.87 60.55 -19.93
N GLU A 455 -30.42 59.42 -20.38
CA GLU A 455 -30.97 59.25 -21.73
C GLU A 455 -32.28 60.05 -21.96
N SER A 456 -32.96 60.47 -20.89
CA SER A 456 -34.20 61.26 -20.96
C SER A 456 -33.97 62.76 -21.22
N ASN A 457 -32.75 63.27 -21.05
CA ASN A 457 -32.40 64.68 -21.19
C ASN A 457 -31.69 64.94 -22.54
N LYS A 458 -32.45 65.00 -23.64
CA LYS A 458 -31.90 65.32 -24.97
C LYS A 458 -31.43 66.77 -25.05
N VAL A 459 -30.11 66.99 -25.05
CA VAL A 459 -29.51 68.27 -25.43
C VAL A 459 -29.57 68.40 -26.95
N VAL A 460 -30.32 69.38 -27.46
CA VAL A 460 -30.38 69.69 -28.90
C VAL A 460 -29.14 70.51 -29.27
N VAL A 461 -28.15 69.86 -29.89
CA VAL A 461 -26.94 70.51 -30.41
C VAL A 461 -27.18 70.89 -31.88
N LYS A 462 -26.85 72.13 -32.27
CA LYS A 462 -26.95 72.62 -33.66
C LYS A 462 -26.16 71.71 -34.61
N SER A 463 -26.79 71.25 -35.70
CA SER A 463 -26.25 70.22 -36.59
C SER A 463 -24.94 70.64 -37.26
N TYR A 464 -24.14 69.67 -37.67
CA TYR A 464 -22.91 69.92 -38.42
C TYR A 464 -23.21 70.65 -39.74
N GLU A 465 -24.28 70.25 -40.42
CA GLU A 465 -24.71 70.79 -41.70
C GLU A 465 -25.05 72.29 -41.60
N ASP A 466 -25.73 72.72 -40.54
CA ASP A 466 -26.07 74.13 -40.32
C ASP A 466 -24.83 74.99 -40.00
N ARG A 467 -23.83 74.44 -39.31
CA ARG A 467 -22.57 75.16 -38.98
C ARG A 467 -21.69 75.40 -40.20
N VAL A 468 -21.66 74.44 -41.12
CA VAL A 468 -20.91 74.54 -42.38
C VAL A 468 -21.60 75.49 -43.37
N MET A 469 -22.93 75.53 -43.41
CA MET A 469 -23.69 76.41 -44.31
C MET A 469 -23.58 77.90 -43.96
N GLU A 470 -23.39 78.25 -42.69
CA GLU A 470 -23.30 79.64 -42.22
C GLU A 470 -21.86 80.21 -42.24
N ASP A 471 -20.85 79.41 -42.61
CA ASP A 471 -19.46 79.84 -42.66
C ASP A 471 -19.06 80.34 -44.08
N ASP A 472 -19.21 81.65 -44.28
CA ASP A 472 -18.90 82.35 -45.54
C ASP A 472 -17.47 82.10 -46.06
N SER A 473 -16.54 81.69 -45.18
CA SER A 473 -15.16 81.39 -45.56
C SER A 473 -15.04 80.13 -46.43
N ILE A 474 -15.90 79.12 -46.23
CA ILE A 474 -15.93 77.89 -47.04
C ILE A 474 -16.41 78.20 -48.45
N ALA A 475 -17.48 78.99 -48.59
CA ALA A 475 -17.99 79.42 -49.90
C ALA A 475 -16.94 80.21 -50.69
N THR A 476 -16.23 81.12 -50.01
CA THR A 476 -15.19 81.95 -50.62
C THR A 476 -13.98 81.12 -51.08
N LYS A 477 -13.51 80.17 -50.27
CA LYS A 477 -12.40 79.27 -50.63
C LYS A 477 -12.80 78.26 -51.72
N THR A 478 -14.05 77.81 -51.73
CA THR A 478 -14.58 76.90 -52.77
C THR A 478 -14.66 77.59 -54.14
N ALA A 479 -15.05 78.87 -54.18
CA ALA A 479 -15.01 79.66 -55.41
C ALA A 479 -13.56 79.80 -55.93
N LYS A 480 -12.58 80.02 -55.04
CA LYS A 480 -11.17 80.11 -55.41
C LYS A 480 -10.57 78.77 -55.89
N ILE A 481 -11.00 77.65 -55.30
CA ILE A 481 -10.64 76.30 -55.79
C ILE A 481 -11.21 76.09 -57.19
N THR A 482 -12.46 76.48 -57.45
CA THR A 482 -13.09 76.35 -58.78
C THR A 482 -12.30 77.13 -59.84
N GLU A 483 -11.87 78.34 -59.51
CA GLU A 483 -11.02 79.18 -60.38
C GLU A 483 -9.65 78.52 -60.67
N LEU A 484 -8.95 78.04 -59.65
CA LEU A 484 -7.64 77.37 -59.79
C LEU A 484 -7.77 76.01 -60.50
N THR A 485 -8.89 75.32 -60.34
CA THR A 485 -9.16 74.02 -61.00
C THR A 485 -9.38 74.20 -62.51
N GLY A 486 -9.97 75.32 -62.93
CA GLY A 486 -10.10 75.68 -64.35
C GLY A 486 -8.75 75.92 -65.06
N GLN A 487 -7.66 76.12 -64.31
CA GLN A 487 -6.30 76.32 -64.86
C GLN A 487 -5.51 75.01 -65.05
N LEU A 488 -6.11 73.85 -64.73
CA LEU A 488 -5.44 72.54 -64.72
C LEU A 488 -5.79 71.64 -65.92
N GLU A 489 -6.42 72.12 -67.00
CA GLU A 489 -6.65 71.30 -68.19
C GLU A 489 -5.34 70.96 -68.94
N THR A 490 -4.68 69.88 -68.53
CA THR A 490 -3.74 69.09 -69.32
C THR A 490 -3.79 67.62 -68.88
N THR A 491 -3.42 66.73 -69.80
CA THR A 491 -3.49 65.27 -69.67
C THR A 491 -2.58 64.77 -68.54
N PRO A 492 -3.08 64.02 -67.54
CA PRO A 492 -2.24 63.45 -66.50
C PRO A 492 -1.27 62.41 -67.08
N VAL A 493 -0.06 62.36 -66.52
CA VAL A 493 0.93 61.32 -66.84
C VAL A 493 0.39 59.99 -66.33
N ASP A 494 0.04 59.07 -67.23
CA ASP A 494 -0.48 57.76 -66.87
C ASP A 494 0.63 56.86 -66.28
N LEU A 495 0.56 56.68 -64.96
CA LEU A 495 1.42 55.79 -64.15
C LEU A 495 0.64 54.59 -63.60
N TYR A 496 -0.64 54.45 -63.93
CA TYR A 496 -1.53 53.45 -63.33
C TYR A 496 -1.00 52.04 -63.59
N ASP A 497 -0.58 51.79 -64.83
CA ASP A 497 -0.13 50.48 -65.29
C ASP A 497 1.20 50.03 -64.62
N LEU A 498 2.11 50.97 -64.34
CA LEU A 498 3.37 50.69 -63.65
C LEU A 498 3.17 50.39 -62.16
N ARG A 499 2.28 51.15 -61.50
CA ARG A 499 1.94 50.94 -60.07
C ARG A 499 1.20 49.62 -59.86
N LEU A 500 0.31 49.25 -60.79
CA LEU A 500 -0.40 47.98 -60.74
C LEU A 500 0.60 46.80 -60.82
N LYS A 501 1.53 46.83 -61.78
CA LYS A 501 2.57 45.79 -61.94
C LYS A 501 3.48 45.68 -60.71
N LYS A 502 3.90 46.82 -60.14
CA LYS A 502 4.70 46.84 -58.89
C LYS A 502 3.93 46.23 -57.71
N GLY A 503 2.63 46.50 -57.62
CA GLY A 503 1.75 45.92 -56.59
C GLY A 503 1.64 44.39 -56.68
N VAL A 504 1.52 43.85 -57.91
CA VAL A 504 1.48 42.40 -58.16
C VAL A 504 2.80 41.74 -57.76
N ILE A 505 3.93 42.27 -58.21
CA ILE A 505 5.26 41.72 -57.88
C ILE A 505 5.53 41.76 -56.37
N ASN A 506 5.09 42.81 -55.67
CA ASN A 506 5.21 42.89 -54.21
C ASN A 506 4.36 41.84 -53.49
N ALA A 507 3.15 41.57 -53.99
CA ALA A 507 2.30 40.51 -53.45
C ALA A 507 2.95 39.13 -53.66
N ASP A 508 3.54 38.89 -54.84
CA ASP A 508 4.27 37.66 -55.14
C ASP A 508 5.50 37.50 -54.24
N LEU A 509 6.32 38.54 -54.06
CA LEU A 509 7.46 38.55 -53.13
C LEU A 509 7.04 38.19 -51.70
N ASN A 510 5.96 38.78 -51.21
CA ASN A 510 5.43 38.44 -49.89
C ASN A 510 4.96 36.99 -49.80
N SER A 511 4.34 36.46 -50.86
CA SER A 511 3.91 35.06 -50.91
C SER A 511 5.09 34.08 -50.84
N TYR A 512 6.18 34.36 -51.56
CA TYR A 512 7.38 33.51 -51.56
C TYR A 512 8.16 33.62 -50.25
N LYS A 513 8.24 34.82 -49.64
CA LYS A 513 8.79 34.99 -48.29
C LYS A 513 8.00 34.20 -47.25
N LEU A 514 6.67 34.13 -47.39
CA LEU A 514 5.82 33.33 -46.50
C LEU A 514 6.10 31.83 -46.63
N LYS A 515 6.43 31.34 -47.84
CA LYS A 515 6.85 29.94 -48.09
C LYS A 515 8.21 29.62 -47.46
N LEU A 516 9.09 30.60 -47.26
CA LEU A 516 10.38 30.37 -46.59
C LEU A 516 10.20 30.02 -45.09
N ASN A 517 9.17 30.57 -44.44
CA ASN A 517 8.84 30.22 -43.04
C ASN A 517 8.51 28.73 -42.86
N THR A 518 8.13 28.03 -43.93
CA THR A 518 7.84 26.59 -43.92
C THR A 518 9.09 25.78 -43.56
N ALA A 519 10.27 26.16 -44.04
CA ALA A 519 11.51 25.45 -43.74
C ALA A 519 11.95 25.61 -42.28
N ASP A 520 11.80 26.82 -41.72
CA ASP A 520 12.01 27.07 -40.28
C ASP A 520 11.07 26.23 -39.40
N GLN A 521 9.83 26.02 -39.84
CA GLN A 521 8.86 25.16 -39.14
C GLN A 521 9.28 23.69 -39.18
N ILE A 522 9.75 23.18 -40.33
CA ILE A 522 10.25 21.81 -40.48
C ILE A 522 11.48 21.60 -39.60
N ALA A 523 12.45 22.52 -39.62
CA ALA A 523 13.66 22.42 -38.81
C ALA A 523 13.35 22.37 -37.30
N LYS A 524 12.39 23.19 -36.83
CA LYS A 524 11.92 23.15 -35.43
C LYS A 524 11.24 21.82 -35.09
N ALA A 525 10.40 21.30 -35.98
CA ALA A 525 9.75 20.01 -35.79
C ALA A 525 10.79 18.86 -35.73
N ASP A 526 11.81 18.87 -36.58
CA ASP A 526 12.89 17.87 -36.58
C ASP A 526 13.71 17.89 -35.29
N VAL A 527 14.07 19.08 -34.79
CA VAL A 527 14.74 19.23 -33.49
C VAL A 527 13.86 18.63 -32.39
N ARG A 528 12.56 18.94 -32.37
CA ARG A 528 11.63 18.43 -31.37
C ARG A 528 11.50 16.91 -31.41
N ILE A 529 11.44 16.33 -32.61
CA ILE A 529 11.37 14.87 -32.80
C ILE A 529 12.65 14.20 -32.34
N LYS A 530 13.81 14.81 -32.61
CA LYS A 530 15.10 14.30 -32.10
C LYS A 530 15.14 14.29 -30.57
N GLU A 531 14.71 15.37 -29.92
CA GLU A 531 14.63 15.43 -28.46
C GLU A 531 13.74 14.33 -27.89
N LEU A 532 12.57 14.09 -28.50
CA LEU A 532 11.64 13.03 -28.08
C LEU A 532 12.26 11.63 -28.24
N LYS A 533 12.98 11.36 -29.34
CA LYS A 533 13.70 10.09 -29.56
C LYS A 533 14.84 9.89 -28.56
N ASP A 534 15.57 10.95 -28.23
CA ASP A 534 16.65 10.89 -27.23
C ASP A 534 16.08 10.65 -25.81
N GLN A 535 14.92 11.25 -25.50
CA GLN A 535 14.18 10.98 -24.26
C GLN A 535 13.69 9.52 -24.20
N GLU A 536 13.09 9.00 -25.26
CA GLU A 536 12.64 7.61 -25.36
C GLU A 536 13.79 6.62 -25.10
N LYS A 537 14.94 6.87 -25.73
CA LYS A 537 16.14 6.04 -25.55
C LYS A 537 16.63 6.08 -24.10
N THR A 538 16.70 7.26 -23.50
CA THR A 538 17.18 7.43 -22.12
C THR A 538 16.25 6.74 -21.13
N MET A 539 14.94 6.97 -21.23
CA MET A 539 13.93 6.32 -20.38
C MET A 539 13.92 4.80 -20.54
N SER A 540 14.13 4.29 -21.76
CA SER A 540 14.23 2.84 -22.01
C SER A 540 15.45 2.21 -21.34
N GLN A 541 16.60 2.92 -21.35
CA GLN A 541 17.81 2.47 -20.66
C GLN A 541 17.65 2.49 -19.14
N GLU A 542 17.01 3.52 -18.58
CA GLU A 542 16.68 3.60 -17.16
C GLU A 542 15.73 2.47 -16.75
N LEU A 543 14.70 2.20 -17.57
CA LEU A 543 13.77 1.11 -17.32
C LEU A 543 14.46 -0.25 -17.28
N ALA A 544 15.36 -0.52 -18.25
CA ALA A 544 16.14 -1.75 -18.27
C ALA A 544 17.06 -1.89 -17.03
N SER A 545 17.63 -0.78 -16.56
CA SER A 545 18.43 -0.76 -15.33
C SER A 545 17.58 -1.11 -14.09
N LEU A 546 16.38 -0.55 -13.98
CA LEU A 546 15.45 -0.87 -12.90
C LEU A 546 14.97 -2.32 -12.96
N GLU A 547 14.73 -2.87 -14.15
CA GLU A 547 14.40 -4.28 -14.34
C GLU A 547 15.56 -5.22 -13.92
N LYS A 548 16.81 -4.83 -14.22
CA LYS A 548 18.00 -5.55 -13.71
C LYS A 548 18.06 -5.53 -12.18
N GLN A 549 17.75 -4.40 -11.54
CA GLN A 549 17.73 -4.27 -10.09
C GLN A 549 16.64 -5.12 -9.43
N GLU A 550 15.43 -5.15 -10.00
CA GLU A 550 14.33 -5.99 -9.52
C GLU A 550 14.70 -7.48 -9.62
N PHE A 551 15.26 -7.90 -10.75
CA PHE A 551 15.72 -9.27 -10.93
C PHE A 551 16.82 -9.65 -9.93
N ALA A 552 17.74 -8.73 -9.62
CA ALA A 552 18.75 -8.95 -8.59
C ALA A 552 18.14 -9.09 -7.19
N ALA A 553 17.11 -8.30 -6.87
CA ALA A 553 16.37 -8.40 -5.60
C ALA A 553 15.64 -9.73 -5.46
N GLU A 554 14.97 -10.21 -6.51
CA GLU A 554 14.35 -11.54 -6.54
C GLU A 554 15.39 -12.65 -6.37
N LYS A 555 16.53 -12.52 -7.04
CA LYS A 555 17.64 -13.47 -6.91
C LYS A 555 18.22 -13.48 -5.50
N TYR A 556 18.32 -12.34 -4.82
CA TYR A 556 18.74 -12.26 -3.43
C TYR A 556 17.76 -13.01 -2.50
N GLU A 557 16.45 -12.77 -2.65
CA GLU A 557 15.44 -13.47 -1.84
C GLU A 557 15.52 -14.98 -2.03
N LYS A 558 15.61 -15.42 -3.29
CA LYS A 558 15.77 -16.83 -3.64
C LYS A 558 17.06 -17.43 -3.06
N ALA A 559 18.20 -16.76 -3.22
CA ALA A 559 19.48 -17.22 -2.69
C ALA A 559 19.46 -17.33 -1.16
N LYS A 560 18.83 -16.37 -0.48
CA LYS A 560 18.65 -16.39 0.98
C LYS A 560 17.77 -17.56 1.42
N SER A 561 16.67 -17.80 0.72
CA SER A 561 15.75 -18.91 0.97
C SER A 561 16.42 -20.28 0.75
N GLU A 562 17.10 -20.46 -0.38
CA GLU A 562 17.83 -21.68 -0.72
C GLU A 562 18.97 -21.94 0.27
N GLU A 563 19.69 -20.90 0.69
CA GLU A 563 20.78 -21.05 1.65
C GLU A 563 20.26 -21.43 3.05
N LEU A 564 19.13 -20.87 3.48
CA LEU A 564 18.49 -21.26 4.73
C LEU A 564 18.11 -22.73 4.72
N GLU A 565 17.47 -23.16 3.64
CA GLU A 565 17.08 -24.55 3.46
C GLU A 565 18.30 -25.48 3.40
N ASN A 566 19.36 -25.11 2.68
CA ASN A 566 20.60 -25.88 2.60
C ASN A 566 21.31 -25.99 3.95
N ARG A 567 21.40 -24.87 4.70
CA ARG A 567 22.04 -24.86 6.01
C ARG A 567 21.29 -25.74 6.98
N VAL A 568 19.97 -25.58 7.08
CA VAL A 568 19.09 -26.45 7.88
C VAL A 568 19.31 -27.89 7.47
N ASN A 569 19.18 -28.23 6.19
CA ASN A 569 19.34 -29.60 5.68
C ASN A 569 20.73 -30.19 5.84
N GLY A 570 21.76 -29.36 6.01
CA GLY A 570 23.13 -29.80 6.31
C GLY A 570 23.33 -30.23 7.76
N MET A 571 22.44 -29.83 8.69
CA MET A 571 22.54 -30.18 10.11
C MET A 571 22.01 -31.59 10.40
N PHE A 572 21.11 -32.11 9.57
CA PHE A 572 20.42 -33.38 9.77
C PHE A 572 20.96 -34.46 8.83
N LYS A 573 21.15 -35.67 9.36
CA LYS A 573 21.73 -36.80 8.62
C LYS A 573 20.73 -37.43 7.65
N TYR A 574 19.47 -37.52 8.06
CA TYR A 574 18.38 -38.19 7.36
C TYR A 574 17.25 -37.22 7.00
N ALA A 575 16.79 -36.41 7.95
CA ALA A 575 15.70 -35.48 7.75
C ALA A 575 16.06 -34.41 6.71
N LYS A 576 15.11 -34.08 5.85
CA LYS A 576 15.19 -32.92 4.95
C LYS A 576 13.95 -32.07 5.11
N PHE A 577 14.12 -30.76 5.13
CA PHE A 577 13.09 -29.77 5.33
C PHE A 577 12.94 -28.96 4.07
N LYS A 578 11.70 -28.85 3.60
CA LYS A 578 11.30 -27.89 2.60
C LYS A 578 10.75 -26.68 3.34
N LEU A 579 11.44 -25.54 3.24
CA LEU A 579 11.07 -24.30 3.92
C LEU A 579 10.32 -23.34 3.02
N PHE A 580 10.24 -23.61 1.72
CA PHE A 580 9.50 -22.78 0.77
C PHE A 580 8.69 -23.63 -0.21
N SER A 581 7.43 -23.25 -0.41
CA SER A 581 6.54 -23.87 -1.38
C SER A 581 6.45 -23.01 -2.63
N LYS A 582 6.64 -23.62 -3.80
CA LYS A 582 6.38 -22.97 -5.08
C LYS A 582 4.87 -22.93 -5.31
N LEU A 583 4.35 -21.72 -5.45
CA LEU A 583 2.98 -21.43 -5.86
C LEU A 583 2.82 -21.73 -7.36
N ILE A 584 1.57 -21.96 -7.79
CA ILE A 584 1.23 -22.28 -9.20
C ILE A 584 1.69 -21.17 -10.16
N ASN A 585 1.70 -19.92 -9.69
CA ASN A 585 2.16 -18.75 -10.44
C ASN A 585 3.70 -18.59 -10.46
N GLY A 586 4.46 -19.52 -9.89
CA GLY A 586 5.91 -19.46 -9.80
C GLY A 586 6.46 -18.63 -8.63
N GLY A 587 5.60 -18.00 -7.81
CA GLY A 587 6.00 -17.36 -6.56
C GLY A 587 6.38 -18.38 -5.48
N GLU A 588 7.05 -17.94 -4.41
CA GLU A 588 7.39 -18.79 -3.27
C GLU A 588 6.69 -18.29 -2.01
N GLU A 589 6.15 -19.21 -1.22
CA GLU A 589 5.59 -18.92 0.10
C GLU A 589 6.34 -19.67 1.21
N PRO A 590 6.51 -19.08 2.40
CA PRO A 590 7.09 -19.77 3.55
C PRO A 590 6.28 -21.01 3.94
N THR A 591 6.97 -22.13 4.15
CA THR A 591 6.40 -23.36 4.72
C THR A 591 7.41 -24.04 5.65
N CYS A 592 7.05 -25.19 6.19
CA CYS A 592 7.98 -26.15 6.78
C CYS A 592 7.39 -27.55 6.62
N GLN A 593 7.98 -28.34 5.72
CA GLN A 593 7.60 -29.73 5.49
C GLN A 593 8.82 -30.62 5.64
N THR A 594 8.79 -31.48 6.66
CA THR A 594 9.79 -32.53 6.84
C THR A 594 9.57 -33.65 5.83
N THR A 595 10.66 -34.14 5.27
CA THR A 595 10.70 -35.19 4.25
C THR A 595 11.87 -36.13 4.53
N TYR A 596 11.76 -37.37 4.05
CA TYR A 596 12.85 -38.33 4.02
C TYR A 596 12.85 -39.04 2.68
N ASN A 597 13.99 -39.05 1.98
CA ASN A 597 14.11 -39.55 0.61
C ASN A 597 13.02 -39.01 -0.34
N GLY A 598 12.64 -37.73 -0.17
CA GLY A 598 11.61 -37.05 -0.97
C GLY A 598 10.16 -37.34 -0.56
N VAL A 599 9.92 -38.22 0.42
CA VAL A 599 8.57 -38.54 0.91
C VAL A 599 8.24 -37.65 2.12
N PRO A 600 7.10 -36.93 2.12
CA PRO A 600 6.65 -36.15 3.27
C PRO A 600 6.50 -36.98 4.55
N PHE A 601 6.79 -36.39 5.70
CA PHE A 601 6.74 -37.07 7.00
C PHE A 601 5.37 -37.70 7.31
N SER A 602 4.27 -37.04 6.90
CA SER A 602 2.91 -37.58 7.04
C SER A 602 2.76 -38.96 6.41
N ASP A 603 3.41 -39.15 5.26
CA ASP A 603 3.27 -40.29 4.36
C ASP A 603 4.33 -41.38 4.62
N LEU A 604 5.27 -41.13 5.54
CA LEU A 604 6.25 -42.12 5.98
C LEU A 604 5.59 -43.24 6.79
N ASN A 605 6.14 -44.45 6.65
CA ASN A 605 5.84 -45.56 7.54
C ASN A 605 6.40 -45.32 8.95
N THR A 606 5.99 -46.13 9.94
CA THR A 606 6.41 -45.97 11.34
C THR A 606 7.93 -45.98 11.50
N ALA A 607 8.63 -46.89 10.82
CA ALA A 607 10.09 -46.95 10.85
C ALA A 607 10.75 -45.65 10.34
N GLY A 608 10.26 -45.10 9.23
CA GLY A 608 10.74 -43.84 8.67
C GLY A 608 10.45 -42.65 9.58
N LYS A 609 9.27 -42.61 10.21
CA LYS A 609 8.90 -41.56 11.19
C LYS A 609 9.83 -41.56 12.39
N ILE A 610 10.14 -42.73 12.94
CA ILE A 610 11.05 -42.87 14.08
C ILE A 610 12.50 -42.55 13.68
N LEU A 611 12.96 -42.99 12.51
CA LEU A 611 14.30 -42.65 12.00
C LEU A 611 14.50 -41.14 11.89
N VAL A 612 13.57 -40.44 11.23
CA VAL A 612 13.58 -38.98 11.10
C VAL A 612 13.46 -38.30 12.45
N GLY A 613 12.60 -38.80 13.32
CA GLY A 613 12.41 -38.26 14.67
C GLY A 613 13.68 -38.31 15.52
N ILE A 614 14.40 -39.43 15.50
CA ILE A 614 15.66 -39.58 16.25
C ILE A 614 16.77 -38.70 15.67
N ASP A 615 16.84 -38.55 14.35
CA ASP A 615 17.78 -37.62 13.71
C ASP A 615 17.54 -36.17 14.14
N ILE A 616 16.27 -35.78 14.24
CA ILE A 616 15.87 -34.47 14.76
C ILE A 616 16.28 -34.34 16.23
N ILE A 617 15.96 -35.33 17.06
CA ILE A 617 16.34 -35.34 18.49
C ILE A 617 17.84 -35.17 18.64
N ASN A 618 18.66 -35.98 17.94
CA ASN A 618 20.11 -35.91 18.03
C ASN A 618 20.64 -34.51 17.68
N THR A 619 20.09 -33.91 16.61
CA THR A 619 20.49 -32.58 16.15
C THR A 619 20.11 -31.50 17.15
N LEU A 620 18.88 -31.53 17.67
CA LEU A 620 18.40 -30.58 18.66
C LEU A 620 19.10 -30.74 20.02
N SER A 621 19.35 -31.98 20.45
CA SER A 621 20.13 -32.25 21.66
C SER A 621 21.55 -31.72 21.57
N ALA A 622 22.20 -31.85 20.40
CA ALA A 622 23.52 -31.27 20.16
C ALA A 622 23.49 -29.74 20.22
N HIS A 623 22.45 -29.10 19.68
CA HIS A 623 22.28 -27.65 19.70
C HIS A 623 22.03 -27.10 21.11
N TYR A 624 21.05 -27.66 21.84
CA TYR A 624 20.72 -27.22 23.19
C TYR A 624 21.77 -27.65 24.24
N GLY A 625 22.69 -28.54 23.89
CA GLY A 625 23.69 -29.08 24.81
C GLY A 625 23.10 -30.01 25.88
N VAL A 626 21.90 -30.55 25.62
CA VAL A 626 21.16 -31.42 26.54
C VAL A 626 20.75 -32.72 25.85
N THR A 627 21.13 -33.85 26.44
CA THR A 627 20.62 -35.18 26.08
C THR A 627 19.69 -35.69 27.17
N ALA A 628 18.55 -36.25 26.77
CA ALA A 628 17.56 -36.80 27.70
C ALA A 628 17.05 -38.17 27.21
N PRO A 629 16.36 -38.93 28.08
CA PRO A 629 15.85 -40.25 27.72
C PRO A 629 14.79 -40.17 26.62
N VAL A 630 14.96 -40.98 25.58
CA VAL A 630 14.05 -41.08 24.44
C VAL A 630 13.17 -42.31 24.60
N PHE A 631 11.86 -42.07 24.62
CA PHE A 631 10.86 -43.14 24.67
C PHE A 631 10.42 -43.50 23.25
N LEU A 632 10.59 -44.77 22.88
CA LEU A 632 10.19 -45.31 21.59
C LEU A 632 8.98 -46.23 21.78
N ASP A 633 7.79 -45.69 21.55
CA ASP A 633 6.55 -46.47 21.55
C ASP A 633 6.34 -47.21 20.22
N ASN A 634 5.66 -48.36 20.26
CA ASN A 634 5.51 -49.30 19.14
C ASN A 634 6.84 -49.71 18.50
N ARG A 635 7.86 -49.96 19.35
CA ARG A 635 9.23 -50.25 18.90
C ARG A 635 9.31 -51.49 18.02
N GLU A 636 8.39 -52.46 18.16
CA GLU A 636 8.30 -53.64 17.28
C GLU A 636 8.04 -53.30 15.81
N SER A 637 7.50 -52.13 15.52
CA SER A 637 7.20 -51.65 14.16
C SER A 637 8.41 -51.01 13.46
N VAL A 638 9.59 -51.03 14.10
CA VAL A 638 10.84 -50.43 13.61
C VAL A 638 11.92 -51.51 13.54
N SER A 639 12.57 -51.70 12.40
CA SER A 639 13.63 -52.71 12.26
C SER A 639 14.98 -52.24 12.79
N VAL A 640 15.35 -50.98 12.52
CA VAL A 640 16.65 -50.39 12.87
C VAL A 640 16.45 -49.03 13.53
N ILE A 641 17.07 -48.82 14.69
CA ILE A 641 17.17 -47.49 15.33
C ILE A 641 18.49 -46.88 14.87
N PRO A 642 18.50 -45.63 14.37
CA PRO A 642 19.74 -44.90 14.12
C PRO A 642 20.48 -44.62 15.43
N ASP A 643 21.80 -44.51 15.37
CA ASP A 643 22.63 -44.24 16.56
C ASP A 643 22.18 -42.95 17.28
N THR A 644 22.06 -43.02 18.60
CA THR A 644 21.70 -41.87 19.45
C THR A 644 22.55 -41.87 20.72
N ALA A 645 22.90 -40.66 21.17
CA ALA A 645 23.58 -40.45 22.45
C ALA A 645 22.60 -40.44 23.63
N ALA A 646 21.29 -40.43 23.36
CA ALA A 646 20.26 -40.48 24.37
C ALA A 646 20.04 -41.89 24.92
N GLN A 647 19.71 -41.98 26.20
CA GLN A 647 19.19 -43.23 26.78
C GLN A 647 17.94 -43.65 26.00
N THR A 648 17.88 -44.90 25.56
CA THR A 648 16.78 -45.40 24.73
C THR A 648 15.88 -46.34 25.54
N ILE A 649 14.60 -45.99 25.63
CA ILE A 649 13.58 -46.78 26.33
C ILE A 649 12.61 -47.32 25.28
N ASN A 650 12.73 -48.61 25.00
CA ASN A 650 11.98 -49.32 23.98
C ASN A 650 10.71 -49.92 24.58
N LEU A 651 9.54 -49.48 24.13
CA LEU A 651 8.26 -50.09 24.50
C LEU A 651 7.85 -51.04 23.37
N ILE A 652 7.91 -52.35 23.64
CA ILE A 652 7.77 -53.41 22.62
C ILE A 652 6.51 -54.22 22.89
N VAL A 653 5.64 -54.34 21.88
CA VAL A 653 4.50 -55.25 21.95
C VAL A 653 4.97 -56.71 21.91
N SER A 654 4.61 -57.47 22.93
CA SER A 654 4.87 -58.91 23.01
C SER A 654 3.60 -59.62 23.50
N PRO A 655 2.88 -60.34 22.62
CA PRO A 655 1.64 -61.04 23.00
C PRO A 655 1.84 -62.10 24.09
N GLN A 656 3.06 -62.62 24.25
CA GLN A 656 3.39 -63.64 25.25
C GLN A 656 3.60 -63.06 26.65
N ASP A 657 3.88 -61.75 26.74
CA ASP A 657 4.13 -61.05 28.00
C ASP A 657 2.82 -60.39 28.48
N GLU A 658 1.97 -61.15 29.18
CA GLU A 658 0.72 -60.61 29.77
C GLU A 658 0.99 -59.53 30.83
N LYS A 659 2.17 -59.56 31.46
CA LYS A 659 2.68 -58.55 32.38
C LYS A 659 3.95 -57.92 31.82
N LEU A 660 4.25 -56.70 32.24
CA LEU A 660 5.46 -55.99 31.81
C LEU A 660 6.72 -56.78 32.20
N ARG A 661 7.60 -56.99 31.22
CA ARG A 661 8.93 -57.59 31.42
C ARG A 661 9.98 -56.59 30.96
N VAL A 662 10.91 -56.26 31.84
CA VAL A 662 12.04 -55.36 31.58
C VAL A 662 13.27 -56.20 31.27
N ALA A 663 14.00 -55.89 30.20
CA ALA A 663 15.21 -56.58 29.78
C ALA A 663 16.28 -55.64 29.22
#